data_AF-A0A2V3JPB8-F1
#
_entry.id   AF-A0A2V3JPB8-F1
#
_cell.length_a   1.000
_cell.length_b   1.000
_cell.length_c   1.000
_cell.angle_alpha   90.00
_cell.angle_beta   90.00
_cell.angle_gamma   90.00
#
_symmetry.space_group_name_H-M   'P 1'
#
loop_
_entity.id
_entity.type
_entity.pdbx_description
1 polymer ?
#
loop_
_entity_poly.entity_id
_entity_poly.type
_entity_poly.pdbx_seq_one_letter_code
_entity_poly.pdbx_strand_id
1 'polypeptide(L)'
;MKTKIIWTLVMVALFGAMVTTASAAETEWSDTFTDSSNISASENITVAGGDAKLANATSSPCICGGGTDHGGADWSPSTDVYGCHYNIGTCTINGATVKAYSSGDYGWLEIHADTINVAGSGLDGTGKGYPGGVGAGHYYHPNGSSWYPGRGTGDGGTHNEIDGAGQYPTTGEHYKLSSGGGGGYGGEGGLGCSYWTRYGSGFAAGGDAFGTSDTYQLKIGAGGAGGGGGYEGELPPPYKWGGKGGAGGAGILLDAATITISGAISVNGEYGEDGESGYKGCGAGGGGAGGSIMIKAGTFSGAGSLYTEGGDGGDAGDGSPSGGHAAGGAGGGAGGRIKIWYASSTFSGSYSVINGSGGAHGTAEYGHGLDGYPGEAGTYYSAQESYSSYKPSGYLNSTAITPASFSSWDTFYANHSMLAETNITYRILNASDNSTLYEVNDEQAAAGYDIPESADSTTSIRLYAFLNTTNTSKTSVLHDWNVSWTHEDSTPPASITNLANITGNFRINWTWDSPADPDFNHTMIYIDNGWVLNTSGNFYNDSYSPHATKTISTHTVDETGNVNSTWVNQTTTIPNNPPVLDSIGNKAVNETETLAIDTDATDSDSDTPTYSCNRTDLFTDFNSATGAGNWTPDYGYAGICYVDFGAADGYGGIDNETIQITVTDESQGDICGDVNNDGVVNWTDVITLWYDYADHPYPGAYTITNEWAADVNCDGVINMADVMTLWYDVKDYPNAGDYEVNCCG
;
A
#
# COMPACT_ATOMS: atom_id res chain seq x y z
N MET A 1 21.35 -41.80 -12.31
CA MET A 1 21.07 -42.68 -13.48
C MET A 1 19.58 -42.60 -13.82
N LYS A 2 19.16 -43.14 -14.98
CA LYS A 2 17.80 -43.52 -15.45
C LYS A 2 16.61 -43.28 -14.45
N THR A 3 15.42 -42.85 -14.89
CA THR A 3 14.70 -43.30 -16.09
C THR A 3 13.62 -42.29 -16.56
N LYS A 4 13.37 -42.17 -17.87
CA LYS A 4 12.16 -41.52 -18.42
C LYS A 4 10.95 -42.47 -18.40
N ILE A 5 9.75 -41.97 -18.16
CA ILE A 5 8.51 -42.60 -18.65
C ILE A 5 7.71 -41.53 -19.42
N ILE A 6 7.08 -41.95 -20.52
CA ILE A 6 6.25 -41.14 -21.42
C ILE A 6 4.94 -41.90 -21.62
N TRP A 7 3.80 -41.22 -21.61
CA TRP A 7 2.54 -41.70 -22.21
C TRP A 7 1.76 -40.53 -22.82
N THR A 8 0.94 -40.81 -23.85
CA THR A 8 0.40 -39.77 -24.74
C THR A 8 -0.93 -40.17 -25.40
N LEU A 9 -2.00 -39.41 -25.09
CA LEU A 9 -3.27 -39.21 -25.84
C LEU A 9 -4.22 -40.41 -26.13
N VAL A 10 -5.33 -40.08 -26.84
CA VAL A 10 -6.30 -40.95 -27.58
C VAL A 10 -7.47 -41.47 -26.69
N MET A 11 -8.78 -41.39 -26.98
CA MET A 11 -9.70 -40.93 -28.09
C MET A 11 -11.06 -40.52 -27.41
N VAL A 12 -12.14 -39.95 -27.97
CA VAL A 12 -12.58 -39.13 -29.15
C VAL A 12 -14.12 -38.96 -29.02
N ALA A 13 -14.66 -37.88 -29.61
CA ALA A 13 -16.03 -37.35 -29.55
C ALA A 13 -17.24 -38.21 -30.05
N LEU A 14 -18.45 -37.79 -29.65
CA LEU A 14 -19.74 -37.72 -30.39
C LEU A 14 -20.80 -37.12 -29.42
N PHE A 15 -21.78 -36.24 -29.74
CA PHE A 15 -22.18 -35.43 -30.91
C PHE A 15 -22.18 -33.92 -30.49
N GLY A 16 -22.77 -32.89 -31.13
CA GLY A 16 -23.72 -32.72 -32.26
C GLY A 16 -23.65 -31.29 -32.84
N ALA A 17 -24.72 -30.72 -33.42
CA ALA A 17 -24.61 -29.40 -34.11
C ALA A 17 -25.89 -28.51 -34.20
N MET A 18 -25.62 -27.21 -34.45
CA MET A 18 -26.47 -26.12 -34.99
C MET A 18 -27.66 -25.56 -34.16
N VAL A 19 -27.47 -24.34 -33.63
CA VAL A 19 -28.24 -23.13 -34.02
C VAL A 19 -27.27 -21.93 -34.05
N THR A 20 -27.45 -20.97 -34.95
CA THR A 20 -26.67 -19.71 -35.02
C THR A 20 -27.53 -18.47 -34.79
N THR A 21 -27.24 -17.70 -33.74
CA THR A 21 -27.55 -16.27 -33.63
C THR A 21 -26.49 -15.61 -32.76
N ALA A 22 -25.94 -14.47 -33.19
CA ALA A 22 -24.99 -13.71 -32.40
C ALA A 22 -25.73 -12.71 -31.48
N SER A 23 -25.30 -12.66 -30.22
CA SER A 23 -25.48 -11.52 -29.33
C SER A 23 -24.23 -11.45 -28.46
N ALA A 24 -23.74 -10.24 -28.16
CA ALA A 24 -22.60 -10.08 -27.27
C ALA A 24 -22.95 -10.62 -25.86
N ALA A 25 -22.04 -11.39 -25.30
CA ALA A 25 -21.98 -11.75 -23.89
C ALA A 25 -20.49 -11.69 -23.51
N GLU A 26 -20.18 -11.03 -22.40
CA GLU A 26 -18.81 -10.77 -22.00
C GLU A 26 -18.14 -12.08 -21.55
N THR A 27 -16.98 -12.40 -22.13
CA THR A 27 -16.08 -13.36 -21.48
C THR A 27 -15.34 -12.62 -20.37
N GLU A 28 -15.81 -12.79 -19.14
CA GLU A 28 -15.03 -12.46 -17.95
C GLU A 28 -13.68 -13.20 -18.03
N TRP A 29 -12.57 -12.48 -17.87
CA TRP A 29 -11.26 -13.09 -17.71
C TRP A 29 -10.90 -13.09 -16.22
N SER A 30 -10.90 -14.27 -15.62
CA SER A 30 -10.37 -14.48 -14.27
C SER A 30 -8.84 -14.46 -14.31
N ASP A 31 -8.21 -13.63 -13.48
CA ASP A 31 -6.78 -13.73 -13.20
C ASP A 31 -6.47 -15.07 -12.49
N THR A 32 -5.28 -15.62 -12.72
CA THR A 32 -4.86 -16.95 -12.22
C THR A 32 -3.44 -16.96 -11.66
N PHE A 33 -3.05 -15.92 -10.92
CA PHE A 33 -1.85 -15.93 -10.08
C PHE A 33 -2.21 -15.73 -8.60
N THR A 34 -2.36 -16.85 -7.89
CA THR A 34 -2.40 -16.88 -6.42
C THR A 34 -1.15 -17.57 -5.91
N ASP A 35 -0.12 -16.79 -5.55
CA ASP A 35 0.92 -17.23 -4.63
C ASP A 35 0.60 -16.64 -3.25
N SER A 36 0.59 -17.46 -2.21
CA SER A 36 0.26 -17.05 -0.84
C SER A 36 1.45 -16.44 -0.09
N SER A 37 2.57 -16.19 -0.76
CA SER A 37 3.81 -15.67 -0.15
C SER A 37 4.38 -14.41 -0.80
N ASN A 38 3.71 -13.81 -1.79
CA ASN A 38 4.12 -12.53 -2.37
C ASN A 38 2.90 -11.70 -2.80
N ILE A 39 2.54 -10.69 -1.98
CA ILE A 39 1.40 -9.80 -2.25
C ILE A 39 1.86 -8.64 -3.15
N SER A 40 2.13 -8.93 -4.42
CA SER A 40 2.08 -7.91 -5.46
C SER A 40 0.64 -7.40 -5.53
N ALA A 41 0.36 -6.20 -5.03
CA ALA A 41 -1.01 -5.71 -5.00
C ALA A 41 -1.50 -5.48 -6.45
N SER A 42 -2.48 -6.28 -6.86
CA SER A 42 -3.04 -6.31 -8.20
C SER A 42 -3.99 -5.14 -8.49
N GLU A 43 -3.52 -3.91 -8.23
CA GLU A 43 -3.99 -2.72 -8.97
C GLU A 43 -3.43 -2.78 -10.41
N ASN A 44 -3.81 -3.84 -11.12
CA ASN A 44 -3.39 -4.18 -12.46
C ASN A 44 -3.73 -3.03 -13.42
N ILE A 45 -2.76 -2.18 -13.76
CA ILE A 45 -2.84 -1.35 -14.97
C ILE A 45 -2.52 -2.26 -16.17
N THR A 46 -3.42 -3.22 -16.43
CA THR A 46 -3.42 -3.98 -17.67
C THR A 46 -3.76 -3.03 -18.81
N VAL A 47 -2.72 -2.46 -19.43
CA VAL A 47 -2.85 -1.80 -20.73
C VAL A 47 -3.20 -2.89 -21.73
N ALA A 48 -4.50 -3.03 -22.06
CA ALA A 48 -5.00 -4.14 -22.86
C ALA A 48 -4.16 -4.36 -24.14
N GLY A 49 -3.64 -5.59 -24.29
CA GLY A 49 -2.56 -5.89 -25.23
C GLY A 49 -2.86 -5.52 -26.69
N GLY A 50 -2.22 -4.45 -27.16
CA GLY A 50 -2.25 -4.02 -28.56
C GLY A 50 -2.36 -2.51 -28.81
N ASP A 51 -2.85 -1.72 -27.85
CA ASP A 51 -3.37 -0.36 -28.13
C ASP A 51 -2.37 0.81 -27.98
N ALA A 52 -1.13 0.57 -27.52
CA ALA A 52 -0.10 1.62 -27.46
C ALA A 52 0.54 1.87 -28.84
N LYS A 53 0.29 3.05 -29.43
CA LYS A 53 0.89 3.45 -30.73
C LYS A 53 2.10 4.38 -30.54
N LEU A 54 3.14 4.07 -31.31
CA LEU A 54 4.45 4.71 -31.31
C LEU A 54 4.49 6.18 -31.72
N ALA A 55 5.53 6.87 -31.26
CA ALA A 55 6.15 7.93 -32.05
C ALA A 55 7.07 7.33 -33.16
N ASN A 56 6.88 7.79 -34.40
CA ASN A 56 7.74 7.46 -35.55
C ASN A 56 9.10 8.22 -35.47
N ALA A 57 10.12 7.86 -36.27
CA ALA A 57 11.36 8.65 -36.46
C ALA A 57 11.51 9.26 -37.87
N THR A 58 10.68 8.88 -38.85
CA THR A 58 10.78 9.38 -40.25
C THR A 58 9.94 10.64 -40.51
N SER A 59 8.79 10.75 -39.85
CA SER A 59 8.36 11.98 -39.17
C SER A 59 8.66 11.70 -37.70
N SER A 60 9.65 12.34 -37.11
CA SER A 60 10.21 11.85 -35.85
C SER A 60 9.39 12.21 -34.60
N PRO A 61 9.87 12.00 -33.35
CA PRO A 61 9.34 12.68 -32.15
C PRO A 61 9.36 14.22 -32.25
N CYS A 62 9.99 14.74 -33.31
CA CYS A 62 9.64 15.98 -34.02
C CYS A 62 9.62 15.72 -35.53
N ILE A 63 9.04 16.57 -36.37
CA ILE A 63 9.32 16.47 -37.82
C ILE A 63 10.83 16.52 -38.20
N CYS A 64 11.74 17.01 -37.32
CA CYS A 64 13.20 17.02 -37.56
C CYS A 64 14.14 16.45 -36.45
N GLY A 65 13.62 15.77 -35.43
CA GLY A 65 14.42 15.16 -34.34
C GLY A 65 14.74 16.06 -33.15
N GLY A 66 14.93 15.45 -31.98
CA GLY A 66 15.36 16.13 -30.74
C GLY A 66 14.28 16.96 -30.04
N GLY A 67 13.27 16.29 -29.46
CA GLY A 67 12.33 16.94 -28.54
C GLY A 67 12.96 17.20 -27.16
N THR A 68 12.50 18.25 -26.48
CA THR A 68 12.83 18.53 -25.07
C THR A 68 11.81 17.86 -24.16
N ASP A 69 12.27 17.06 -23.21
CA ASP A 69 11.47 16.47 -22.14
C ASP A 69 11.59 17.34 -20.89
N HIS A 70 10.45 17.76 -20.31
CA HIS A 70 10.38 18.57 -19.10
C HIS A 70 10.34 17.72 -17.81
N GLY A 71 10.38 16.39 -17.93
CA GLY A 71 10.83 15.49 -16.86
C GLY A 71 9.92 15.36 -15.65
N GLY A 72 8.63 15.71 -15.78
CA GLY A 72 7.62 15.56 -14.72
C GLY A 72 6.94 16.85 -14.26
N ALA A 73 7.58 18.00 -14.46
CA ALA A 73 7.15 19.25 -13.86
C ALA A 73 6.07 19.97 -14.69
N ASP A 74 5.06 20.58 -14.03
CA ASP A 74 4.12 21.49 -14.70
C ASP A 74 4.88 22.61 -15.44
N TRP A 75 4.75 22.63 -16.77
CA TRP A 75 5.57 23.47 -17.65
C TRP A 75 4.79 24.72 -18.08
N SER A 76 5.27 25.88 -17.66
CA SER A 76 4.73 27.18 -18.01
C SER A 76 5.76 28.00 -18.81
N PRO A 77 5.79 27.90 -20.16
CA PRO A 77 6.72 28.69 -20.98
C PRO A 77 6.43 30.19 -20.88
N SER A 78 7.50 30.97 -20.68
CA SER A 78 7.46 32.43 -20.45
C SER A 78 8.20 33.27 -21.50
N THR A 79 8.82 32.62 -22.47
CA THR A 79 9.55 33.20 -23.61
C THR A 79 9.26 32.38 -24.87
N ASP A 80 9.88 32.72 -26.00
CA ASP A 80 9.65 32.02 -27.27
C ASP A 80 9.98 30.51 -27.18
N VAL A 81 9.14 29.69 -27.83
CA VAL A 81 9.22 28.21 -27.84
C VAL A 81 9.23 27.71 -29.28
N TYR A 82 9.99 26.64 -29.57
CA TYR A 82 10.05 25.99 -30.89
C TYR A 82 10.44 24.51 -30.77
N GLY A 83 10.25 23.74 -31.84
CA GLY A 83 10.52 22.30 -31.84
C GLY A 83 9.44 21.54 -31.07
N CYS A 84 9.80 20.46 -30.37
CA CYS A 84 8.83 19.59 -29.72
C CYS A 84 9.09 19.43 -28.24
N HIS A 85 8.00 19.38 -27.48
CA HIS A 85 8.03 19.39 -26.04
C HIS A 85 7.17 18.26 -25.49
N TYR A 86 7.81 17.40 -24.70
CA TYR A 86 7.17 16.34 -23.95
C TYR A 86 7.01 16.83 -22.51
N ASN A 87 5.78 16.78 -21.97
CA ASN A 87 5.59 17.02 -20.55
C ASN A 87 4.63 16.03 -19.88
N ILE A 88 5.08 15.44 -18.78
CA ILE A 88 4.28 14.57 -17.91
C ILE A 88 3.56 15.49 -16.92
N GLY A 89 2.35 15.95 -17.27
CA GLY A 89 1.56 16.87 -16.44
C GLY A 89 0.93 18.01 -17.25
N THR A 90 0.83 19.19 -16.64
CA THR A 90 0.18 20.36 -17.24
C THR A 90 1.17 21.20 -18.04
N CYS A 91 0.88 21.47 -19.31
CA CYS A 91 1.47 22.57 -20.05
C CYS A 91 0.50 23.78 -19.99
N THR A 92 0.95 24.93 -19.47
CA THR A 92 0.12 26.14 -19.38
C THR A 92 0.75 27.32 -20.11
N ILE A 93 0.12 27.74 -21.20
CA ILE A 93 0.64 28.74 -22.14
C ILE A 93 -0.14 30.05 -21.97
N ASN A 94 0.53 31.09 -21.48
CA ASN A 94 -0.04 32.39 -21.13
C ASN A 94 0.51 33.55 -21.99
N GLY A 95 0.57 33.37 -23.32
CA GLY A 95 0.82 34.48 -24.26
C GLY A 95 2.26 34.65 -24.72
N ALA A 96 2.86 33.60 -25.31
CA ALA A 96 4.19 33.65 -25.90
C ALA A 96 4.14 33.64 -27.44
N THR A 97 4.98 34.45 -28.08
CA THR A 97 5.23 34.36 -29.53
C THR A 97 6.05 33.11 -29.85
N VAL A 98 5.70 32.41 -30.91
CA VAL A 98 6.39 31.21 -31.40
C VAL A 98 7.48 31.63 -32.38
N LYS A 99 8.71 31.81 -31.93
CA LYS A 99 9.88 31.94 -32.83
C LYS A 99 10.30 30.57 -33.33
N ALA A 100 9.51 30.04 -34.26
CA ALA A 100 9.76 28.75 -34.88
C ALA A 100 11.05 28.80 -35.72
N TYR A 101 12.16 28.25 -35.19
CA TYR A 101 13.47 28.40 -35.84
C TYR A 101 14.47 27.32 -35.41
N SER A 102 15.07 26.61 -36.38
CA SER A 102 16.30 25.84 -36.15
C SER A 102 17.25 25.96 -37.33
N SER A 103 18.16 26.93 -37.28
CA SER A 103 19.20 27.24 -38.28
C SER A 103 18.76 27.66 -39.71
N GLY A 104 17.45 27.78 -39.98
CA GLY A 104 16.88 28.37 -41.20
C GLY A 104 15.51 28.99 -40.90
N ASP A 105 15.04 29.91 -41.75
CA ASP A 105 14.09 30.98 -41.41
C ASP A 105 12.63 30.61 -41.05
N TYR A 106 12.30 29.32 -40.86
CA TYR A 106 10.92 28.83 -40.70
C TYR A 106 10.83 27.72 -39.64
N GLY A 107 9.61 27.42 -39.14
CA GLY A 107 9.44 26.25 -38.30
C GLY A 107 8.02 25.91 -37.83
N TRP A 108 7.98 25.00 -36.87
CA TRP A 108 6.79 24.44 -36.24
C TRP A 108 6.98 24.28 -34.71
N LEU A 109 5.89 23.98 -34.03
CA LEU A 109 5.80 23.69 -32.60
C LEU A 109 4.91 22.46 -32.38
N GLU A 110 5.41 21.44 -31.69
CA GLU A 110 4.67 20.21 -31.37
C GLU A 110 4.67 20.02 -29.83
N ILE A 111 3.50 19.91 -29.19
CA ILE A 111 3.39 19.76 -27.73
C ILE A 111 2.61 18.50 -27.39
N HIS A 112 3.25 17.59 -26.65
CA HIS A 112 2.69 16.34 -26.16
C HIS A 112 2.63 16.36 -24.63
N ALA A 113 1.43 16.44 -24.04
CA ALA A 113 1.25 16.53 -22.59
C ALA A 113 0.05 15.71 -22.10
N ASP A 114 -0.15 15.62 -20.77
CA ASP A 114 -1.41 15.09 -20.23
C ASP A 114 -2.53 16.14 -20.35
N THR A 115 -2.23 17.38 -19.92
CA THR A 115 -3.15 18.52 -20.01
C THR A 115 -2.47 19.71 -20.67
N ILE A 116 -3.10 20.35 -21.66
CA ILE A 116 -2.64 21.60 -22.29
C ILE A 116 -3.68 22.70 -22.08
N ASN A 117 -3.27 23.80 -21.45
CA ASN A 117 -4.09 25.00 -21.24
C ASN A 117 -3.51 26.17 -22.04
N VAL A 118 -4.26 26.75 -22.97
CA VAL A 118 -3.87 27.96 -23.72
C VAL A 118 -4.77 29.12 -23.30
N ALA A 119 -4.17 30.19 -22.80
CA ALA A 119 -4.85 31.34 -22.19
C ALA A 119 -4.13 32.67 -22.49
N GLY A 120 -4.79 33.80 -22.18
CA GLY A 120 -4.30 35.13 -22.53
C GLY A 120 -4.22 35.33 -24.05
N SER A 121 -3.11 35.88 -24.55
CA SER A 121 -2.82 35.93 -25.98
C SER A 121 -2.45 34.58 -26.59
N GLY A 122 -2.23 33.54 -25.76
CA GLY A 122 -2.00 32.16 -26.20
C GLY A 122 -0.72 31.94 -27.01
N LEU A 123 -0.87 31.57 -28.28
CA LEU A 123 0.21 31.22 -29.22
C LEU A 123 0.11 32.04 -30.51
N ASP A 124 1.24 32.60 -30.96
CA ASP A 124 1.33 33.31 -32.24
C ASP A 124 2.55 32.88 -33.06
N GLY A 125 2.31 32.21 -34.18
CA GLY A 125 3.30 31.83 -35.21
C GLY A 125 3.02 32.49 -36.56
N THR A 126 2.44 33.69 -36.56
CA THR A 126 2.19 34.49 -37.77
C THR A 126 3.49 34.80 -38.51
N GLY A 127 3.57 34.51 -39.81
CA GLY A 127 4.75 34.78 -40.64
C GLY A 127 5.99 33.94 -40.34
N LYS A 128 5.84 32.73 -39.78
CA LYS A 128 6.96 31.82 -39.43
C LYS A 128 6.95 30.50 -40.22
N GLY A 129 6.19 30.49 -41.32
CA GLY A 129 6.30 29.55 -42.44
C GLY A 129 7.34 30.00 -43.47
N TYR A 130 7.28 29.48 -44.69
CA TYR A 130 8.26 29.77 -45.76
C TYR A 130 8.31 31.28 -46.09
N PRO A 131 9.46 31.82 -46.56
CA PRO A 131 9.66 33.25 -46.70
C PRO A 131 9.03 33.74 -48.00
N GLY A 132 8.60 35.00 -48.02
CA GLY A 132 8.28 35.65 -49.27
C GLY A 132 9.50 35.83 -50.18
N GLY A 133 9.25 35.86 -51.48
CA GLY A 133 10.25 36.18 -52.50
C GLY A 133 10.81 37.58 -52.32
N VAL A 134 12.10 37.74 -52.59
CA VAL A 134 12.79 39.03 -52.48
C VAL A 134 12.43 39.91 -53.68
N GLY A 135 11.78 41.05 -53.41
CA GLY A 135 11.52 42.07 -54.42
C GLY A 135 12.82 42.66 -54.99
N ALA A 136 12.81 43.06 -56.26
CA ALA A 136 14.03 43.43 -56.98
C ALA A 136 14.08 44.91 -57.40
N GLY A 137 15.27 45.50 -57.35
CA GLY A 137 15.57 46.84 -57.87
C GLY A 137 16.09 46.84 -59.31
N HIS A 138 15.91 47.95 -60.03
CA HIS A 138 16.39 48.11 -61.41
C HIS A 138 17.84 48.60 -61.47
N TYR A 139 18.72 47.85 -62.13
CA TYR A 139 20.12 48.25 -62.35
C TYR A 139 20.27 49.08 -63.64
N TYR A 140 21.21 50.03 -63.65
CA TYR A 140 21.55 50.84 -64.82
C TYR A 140 22.97 50.53 -65.31
N HIS A 141 23.11 50.11 -66.57
CA HIS A 141 24.41 49.91 -67.22
C HIS A 141 24.79 51.14 -68.06
N PRO A 142 25.87 51.89 -67.71
CA PRO A 142 26.24 53.12 -68.41
C PRO A 142 26.64 52.96 -69.89
N ASN A 143 26.89 51.73 -70.36
CA ASN A 143 27.56 51.46 -71.63
C ASN A 143 26.60 51.02 -72.76
N GLY A 144 25.30 51.30 -72.65
CA GLY A 144 24.31 51.10 -73.72
C GLY A 144 23.94 49.65 -74.05
N SER A 145 24.47 48.67 -73.31
CA SER A 145 24.22 47.25 -73.52
C SER A 145 22.98 46.75 -72.76
N SER A 146 21.84 46.70 -73.47
CA SER A 146 20.57 46.03 -73.12
C SER A 146 19.90 46.40 -71.78
N TRP A 147 18.67 46.90 -71.88
CA TRP A 147 17.80 47.13 -70.74
C TRP A 147 17.25 45.81 -70.19
N TYR A 148 17.31 45.63 -68.87
CA TYR A 148 16.57 44.59 -68.16
C TYR A 148 15.99 45.19 -66.86
N PRO A 149 14.67 45.07 -66.61
CA PRO A 149 14.15 45.30 -65.27
C PRO A 149 14.69 44.23 -64.31
N GLY A 150 14.84 44.60 -63.04
CA GLY A 150 15.10 43.61 -61.99
C GLY A 150 13.87 42.73 -61.84
N ARG A 151 13.96 41.45 -62.24
CA ARG A 151 12.92 40.46 -61.94
C ARG A 151 12.94 40.20 -60.45
N GLY A 152 11.79 40.25 -59.79
CA GLY A 152 11.64 39.75 -58.42
C GLY A 152 12.15 38.30 -58.34
N THR A 153 12.92 37.98 -57.32
CA THR A 153 13.45 36.62 -57.12
C THR A 153 12.61 35.89 -56.10
N GLY A 154 11.78 34.98 -56.57
CA GLY A 154 11.06 34.06 -55.69
C GLY A 154 9.98 33.30 -56.43
N ASP A 155 10.26 32.02 -56.67
CA ASP A 155 9.37 31.01 -56.11
C ASP A 155 9.51 31.15 -54.58
N GLY A 156 8.44 31.56 -53.89
CA GLY A 156 8.41 31.82 -52.45
C GLY A 156 8.74 30.62 -51.55
N GLY A 157 10.04 30.31 -51.40
CA GLY A 157 10.57 29.41 -50.37
C GLY A 157 10.84 27.95 -50.75
N THR A 158 10.66 27.55 -52.01
CA THR A 158 10.81 26.13 -52.38
C THR A 158 12.24 25.63 -52.20
N HIS A 159 12.45 24.68 -51.29
CA HIS A 159 13.70 23.91 -51.22
C HIS A 159 13.62 22.56 -51.98
N ASN A 160 12.49 22.24 -52.62
CA ASN A 160 12.37 21.30 -53.75
C ASN A 160 11.01 21.41 -54.48
N GLU A 161 11.01 22.12 -55.61
CA GLU A 161 10.23 21.92 -56.87
C GLU A 161 8.71 21.63 -56.91
N ILE A 162 7.94 21.41 -55.83
CA ILE A 162 6.49 21.07 -55.95
C ILE A 162 5.54 21.67 -54.88
N ASP A 163 6.02 22.37 -53.85
CA ASP A 163 5.15 22.90 -52.77
C ASP A 163 4.77 24.38 -52.98
N GLY A 164 3.74 24.62 -53.80
CA GLY A 164 2.78 25.73 -53.66
C GLY A 164 3.28 27.17 -53.49
N ALA A 165 4.44 27.49 -54.02
CA ALA A 165 5.02 28.83 -53.89
C ALA A 165 4.43 29.82 -54.91
N GLY A 166 4.20 31.07 -54.51
CA GLY A 166 3.80 32.14 -55.44
C GLY A 166 4.82 32.30 -56.57
N GLN A 167 4.36 32.49 -57.82
CA GLN A 167 5.21 32.46 -59.00
C GLN A 167 5.35 33.84 -59.68
N TYR A 168 6.44 34.00 -60.43
CA TYR A 168 6.67 35.12 -61.35
C TYR A 168 6.49 34.65 -62.82
N PRO A 169 5.88 35.43 -63.73
CA PRO A 169 5.60 35.00 -65.10
C PRO A 169 6.88 34.63 -65.88
N THR A 170 6.99 33.34 -66.23
CA THR A 170 8.18 32.72 -66.83
C THR A 170 8.39 33.04 -68.32
N THR A 171 7.35 33.50 -69.02
CA THR A 171 7.33 33.61 -70.49
C THR A 171 7.80 34.97 -71.02
N GLY A 172 9.12 35.10 -71.23
CA GLY A 172 9.77 35.81 -72.35
C GLY A 172 9.56 37.33 -72.56
N GLU A 173 8.63 37.98 -71.87
CA GLU A 173 8.16 39.33 -72.21
C GLU A 173 8.57 40.36 -71.15
N HIS A 174 9.33 41.38 -71.57
CA HIS A 174 10.18 42.23 -70.73
C HIS A 174 9.45 43.29 -69.87
N TYR A 175 8.15 43.14 -69.59
CA TYR A 175 7.28 44.23 -69.11
C TYR A 175 6.28 43.89 -67.99
N LYS A 176 6.30 42.67 -67.42
CA LYS A 176 5.38 42.25 -66.36
C LYS A 176 6.04 42.50 -65.00
N LEU A 177 5.36 43.15 -64.05
CA LEU A 177 5.96 43.65 -62.79
C LEU A 177 5.41 43.00 -61.51
N SER A 178 4.19 42.47 -61.57
CA SER A 178 3.42 42.04 -60.39
C SER A 178 3.63 40.56 -60.05
N SER A 179 3.26 40.18 -58.82
CA SER A 179 3.62 38.91 -58.17
C SER A 179 2.38 38.15 -57.65
N GLY A 180 2.44 36.82 -57.64
CA GLY A 180 1.38 35.97 -57.09
C GLY A 180 1.50 35.76 -55.57
N GLY A 181 0.37 35.54 -54.91
CA GLY A 181 0.31 35.17 -53.48
C GLY A 181 0.76 33.72 -53.25
N GLY A 182 1.13 33.40 -52.01
CA GLY A 182 1.51 32.03 -51.61
C GLY A 182 0.31 31.08 -51.67
N GLY A 183 0.53 29.85 -52.15
CA GLY A 183 -0.43 28.75 -52.06
C GLY A 183 -0.55 28.20 -50.65
N GLY A 184 -1.68 27.58 -50.34
CA GLY A 184 -2.06 27.21 -48.97
C GLY A 184 -2.46 25.75 -48.84
N TYR A 185 -2.89 25.38 -47.63
CA TYR A 185 -3.22 24.00 -47.32
C TYR A 185 -4.61 23.62 -47.84
N GLY A 186 -4.66 23.23 -49.12
CA GLY A 186 -5.88 22.89 -49.85
C GLY A 186 -6.55 24.06 -50.59
N GLY A 187 -5.84 25.16 -50.84
CA GLY A 187 -6.32 26.30 -51.65
C GLY A 187 -5.19 27.03 -52.38
N GLU A 188 -5.46 27.51 -53.59
CA GLU A 188 -4.49 28.25 -54.44
C GLU A 188 -4.25 29.69 -53.97
N GLY A 189 -3.04 30.19 -54.20
CA GLY A 189 -2.70 31.59 -53.95
C GLY A 189 -3.31 32.54 -54.99
N GLY A 190 -3.51 33.80 -54.62
CA GLY A 190 -4.09 34.81 -55.48
C GLY A 190 -3.21 35.13 -56.70
N LEU A 191 -3.85 35.35 -57.86
CA LEU A 191 -3.16 35.80 -59.07
C LEU A 191 -2.72 37.27 -58.96
N GLY A 192 -1.47 37.56 -59.33
CA GLY A 192 -0.98 38.94 -59.48
C GLY A 192 -1.33 39.53 -60.85
N CYS A 193 -1.60 40.84 -60.91
CA CYS A 193 -2.19 41.47 -62.09
C CYS A 193 -1.26 42.44 -62.82
N SER A 194 -1.01 42.24 -64.13
CA SER A 194 -0.18 43.14 -64.95
C SER A 194 -0.97 44.04 -65.90
N TYR A 195 -0.42 45.24 -66.14
CA TYR A 195 -0.91 46.27 -67.05
C TYR A 195 -1.18 45.80 -68.50
N TRP A 196 -2.19 46.38 -69.16
CA TRP A 196 -2.59 46.11 -70.55
C TRP A 196 -1.68 46.78 -71.59
N THR A 197 -0.57 46.13 -71.95
CA THR A 197 0.30 46.63 -73.02
C THR A 197 -0.28 46.38 -74.42
N ARG A 198 0.22 47.09 -75.45
CA ARG A 198 -0.08 46.80 -76.87
C ARG A 198 0.38 45.39 -77.30
N TYR A 199 1.18 44.70 -76.49
CA TYR A 199 1.71 43.36 -76.77
C TYR A 199 1.00 42.23 -76.01
N GLY A 200 0.09 42.56 -75.07
CA GLY A 200 -0.70 41.58 -74.34
C GLY A 200 -0.88 41.91 -72.86
N SER A 201 -1.77 41.15 -72.23
CA SER A 201 -1.94 41.04 -70.78
C SER A 201 -1.24 39.77 -70.24
N GLY A 202 -0.99 39.73 -68.94
CA GLY A 202 -0.47 38.53 -68.27
C GLY A 202 -0.75 38.59 -66.79
N PHE A 203 -1.08 37.44 -66.21
CA PHE A 203 -1.19 37.26 -64.76
C PHE A 203 0.11 36.62 -64.25
N ALA A 204 0.50 36.95 -63.02
CA ALA A 204 1.41 36.14 -62.23
C ALA A 204 0.58 35.05 -61.56
N ALA A 205 1.01 33.78 -61.67
CA ALA A 205 0.33 32.70 -60.98
C ALA A 205 0.58 32.82 -59.47
N GLY A 206 -0.49 32.70 -58.67
CA GLY A 206 -0.35 32.38 -57.26
C GLY A 206 0.18 30.96 -57.10
N GLY A 207 0.55 30.59 -55.88
CA GLY A 207 1.08 29.26 -55.61
C GLY A 207 0.01 28.17 -55.66
N ASP A 208 0.35 27.01 -56.20
CA ASP A 208 -0.53 25.85 -56.26
C ASP A 208 -0.97 25.41 -54.84
N ALA A 209 -2.19 24.89 -54.70
CA ALA A 209 -2.67 24.30 -53.45
C ALA A 209 -1.81 23.08 -53.06
N PHE A 210 -1.41 22.96 -51.78
CA PHE A 210 -0.65 21.80 -51.30
C PHE A 210 -1.35 21.00 -50.20
N GLY A 211 -1.09 19.69 -50.18
CA GLY A 211 -1.71 18.76 -49.23
C GLY A 211 -3.19 18.49 -49.51
N THR A 212 -3.85 17.73 -48.63
CA THR A 212 -5.30 17.50 -48.67
C THR A 212 -5.87 17.43 -47.25
N SER A 213 -7.15 17.78 -47.09
CA SER A 213 -7.89 17.82 -45.80
C SER A 213 -7.66 16.60 -44.92
N ASP A 214 -7.46 15.44 -45.53
CA ASP A 214 -7.57 14.13 -44.87
C ASP A 214 -6.26 13.68 -44.21
N THR A 215 -5.10 14.23 -44.60
CA THR A 215 -3.80 13.76 -44.09
C THR A 215 -3.50 14.19 -42.63
N TYR A 216 -2.49 13.54 -42.03
CA TYR A 216 -1.90 13.89 -40.74
C TYR A 216 -0.59 14.72 -40.87
N GLN A 217 -0.22 15.17 -42.07
CA GLN A 217 1.00 15.97 -42.25
C GLN A 217 0.81 17.38 -41.68
N LEU A 218 1.61 17.78 -40.70
CA LEU A 218 1.78 19.19 -40.32
C LEU A 218 2.64 19.86 -41.40
N LYS A 219 2.16 20.97 -41.98
CA LYS A 219 2.90 21.82 -42.92
C LYS A 219 2.71 23.28 -42.56
N ILE A 220 3.76 24.06 -42.82
CA ILE A 220 3.79 25.52 -42.70
C ILE A 220 3.27 26.16 -44.01
N GLY A 221 2.81 27.41 -43.96
CA GLY A 221 2.34 28.15 -45.14
C GLY A 221 3.47 28.51 -46.11
N ALA A 222 3.17 28.61 -47.41
CA ALA A 222 4.11 29.11 -48.41
C ALA A 222 4.24 30.65 -48.36
N GLY A 223 5.37 31.17 -48.86
CA GLY A 223 5.55 32.61 -49.04
C GLY A 223 4.98 33.12 -50.37
N GLY A 224 4.58 34.38 -50.41
CA GLY A 224 4.21 35.06 -51.67
C GLY A 224 5.43 35.43 -52.52
N ALA A 225 5.24 35.69 -53.81
CA ALA A 225 6.34 36.10 -54.70
C ALA A 225 6.76 37.57 -54.48
N GLY A 226 8.03 37.87 -54.82
CA GLY A 226 8.57 39.24 -54.76
C GLY A 226 8.24 40.06 -56.01
N GLY A 227 7.96 41.36 -55.82
CA GLY A 227 7.64 42.30 -56.90
C GLY A 227 8.84 42.73 -57.75
N GLY A 228 8.56 43.12 -58.99
CA GLY A 228 9.55 43.68 -59.93
C GLY A 228 9.67 45.21 -59.83
N GLY A 229 10.91 45.72 -59.85
CA GLY A 229 11.21 47.14 -59.77
C GLY A 229 10.89 47.93 -61.06
N GLY A 230 10.39 49.15 -60.90
CA GLY A 230 10.09 50.10 -61.97
C GLY A 230 11.33 50.75 -62.60
N TYR A 231 11.12 51.72 -63.48
CA TYR A 231 12.17 52.48 -64.19
C TYR A 231 11.88 53.98 -64.17
N GLU A 232 12.90 54.79 -63.89
CA GLU A 232 12.86 56.25 -63.99
C GLU A 232 13.63 56.77 -65.20
N GLY A 233 13.03 57.72 -65.93
CA GLY A 233 13.59 58.30 -67.13
C GLY A 233 14.75 59.25 -66.86
N GLU A 234 15.87 59.03 -67.56
CA GLU A 234 17.05 59.90 -67.69
C GLU A 234 17.34 60.90 -66.54
N LEU A 235 17.80 60.41 -65.38
CA LEU A 235 18.73 61.07 -64.43
C LEU A 235 19.14 60.04 -63.31
N PRO A 236 20.12 60.33 -62.41
CA PRO A 236 20.69 59.33 -61.48
C PRO A 236 19.80 58.97 -60.26
N PRO A 237 20.07 57.84 -59.56
CA PRO A 237 19.21 57.23 -58.52
C PRO A 237 18.78 58.16 -57.35
N PRO A 238 17.68 57.82 -56.67
CA PRO A 238 17.49 56.56 -55.92
C PRO A 238 17.07 55.34 -56.75
N TYR A 239 17.42 54.15 -56.26
CA TYR A 239 16.87 52.88 -56.76
C TYR A 239 15.53 52.62 -56.09
N LYS A 240 14.52 52.28 -56.89
CA LYS A 240 13.21 51.84 -56.39
C LYS A 240 13.12 50.32 -56.43
N TRP A 241 12.57 49.73 -55.38
CA TRP A 241 12.41 48.28 -55.24
C TRP A 241 10.94 47.88 -55.42
N GLY A 242 10.71 46.70 -56.03
CA GLY A 242 9.45 46.01 -55.84
C GLY A 242 9.34 45.49 -54.40
N GLY A 243 8.12 45.38 -53.87
CA GLY A 243 7.89 44.87 -52.52
C GLY A 243 8.30 43.40 -52.37
N LYS A 244 8.80 42.99 -51.21
CA LYS A 244 8.98 41.56 -50.89
C LYS A 244 7.61 40.89 -50.69
N GLY A 245 7.52 39.61 -51.02
CA GLY A 245 6.37 38.82 -50.62
C GLY A 245 6.30 38.67 -49.09
N GLY A 246 5.11 38.37 -48.56
CA GLY A 246 4.92 38.00 -47.16
C GLY A 246 5.36 36.56 -46.88
N ALA A 247 5.84 36.29 -45.67
CA ALA A 247 6.12 34.93 -45.20
C ALA A 247 4.83 34.18 -44.83
N GLY A 248 4.79 32.86 -45.00
CA GLY A 248 3.66 32.03 -44.60
C GLY A 248 3.52 31.85 -43.08
N GLY A 249 2.47 31.19 -42.61
CA GLY A 249 2.25 30.89 -41.19
C GLY A 249 2.92 29.59 -40.69
N ALA A 250 3.19 29.50 -39.38
CA ALA A 250 3.80 28.32 -38.77
C ALA A 250 2.92 27.05 -38.77
N GLY A 251 3.51 25.92 -38.38
CA GLY A 251 2.77 24.70 -38.00
C GLY A 251 2.71 24.56 -36.47
N ILE A 252 1.53 24.40 -35.89
CA ILE A 252 1.33 24.11 -34.46
C ILE A 252 0.56 22.79 -34.32
N LEU A 253 1.08 21.86 -33.51
CA LEU A 253 0.42 20.62 -33.12
C LEU A 253 0.32 20.52 -31.60
N LEU A 254 -0.88 20.23 -31.09
CA LEU A 254 -1.17 19.98 -29.68
C LEU A 254 -1.78 18.57 -29.53
N ASP A 255 -1.18 17.71 -28.70
CA ASP A 255 -1.58 16.32 -28.47
C ASP A 255 -1.65 16.02 -26.96
N ALA A 256 -2.86 15.87 -26.41
CA ALA A 256 -3.01 15.63 -24.97
C ALA A 256 -4.32 14.92 -24.58
N ALA A 257 -4.38 14.38 -23.35
CA ALA A 257 -5.61 13.82 -22.81
C ALA A 257 -6.69 14.90 -22.57
N THR A 258 -6.28 16.09 -22.12
CA THR A 258 -7.16 17.27 -22.00
C THR A 258 -6.53 18.49 -22.70
N ILE A 259 -7.31 19.19 -23.53
CA ILE A 259 -6.90 20.45 -24.17
C ILE A 259 -7.97 21.52 -23.90
N THR A 260 -7.57 22.63 -23.27
CA THR A 260 -8.42 23.78 -22.96
C THR A 260 -7.91 25.03 -23.67
N ILE A 261 -8.65 25.53 -24.66
CA ILE A 261 -8.29 26.76 -25.40
C ILE A 261 -9.22 27.89 -24.98
N SER A 262 -8.66 28.85 -24.24
CA SER A 262 -9.33 30.08 -23.77
C SER A 262 -8.68 31.37 -24.31
N GLY A 263 -7.42 31.29 -24.73
CA GLY A 263 -6.72 32.35 -25.47
C GLY A 263 -6.84 32.19 -26.99
N ALA A 264 -5.96 32.86 -27.73
CA ALA A 264 -5.86 32.71 -29.18
C ALA A 264 -4.75 31.71 -29.59
N ILE A 265 -4.91 31.08 -30.75
CA ILE A 265 -3.82 30.48 -31.52
C ILE A 265 -3.85 31.10 -32.92
N SER A 266 -2.79 31.78 -33.33
CA SER A 266 -2.63 32.37 -34.66
C SER A 266 -1.45 31.76 -35.39
N VAL A 267 -1.63 31.38 -36.65
CA VAL A 267 -0.54 31.06 -37.60
C VAL A 267 -0.88 31.65 -38.97
N ASN A 268 -1.13 32.96 -39.00
CA ASN A 268 -1.47 33.67 -40.23
C ASN A 268 -0.24 33.84 -41.15
N GLY A 269 -0.48 34.08 -42.43
CA GLY A 269 0.54 34.61 -43.34
C GLY A 269 0.78 36.10 -43.07
N GLU A 270 2.00 36.57 -43.32
CA GLU A 270 2.33 38.01 -43.34
C GLU A 270 1.85 38.65 -44.65
N TYR A 271 1.54 39.95 -44.58
CA TYR A 271 1.22 40.77 -45.73
C TYR A 271 2.40 40.88 -46.72
N GLY A 272 2.09 40.98 -48.00
CA GLY A 272 3.09 41.40 -48.99
C GLY A 272 3.43 42.89 -48.84
N GLU A 273 4.68 43.28 -49.10
CA GLU A 273 5.07 44.69 -49.08
C GLU A 273 4.56 45.43 -50.33
N ASP A 274 4.16 46.69 -50.13
CA ASP A 274 3.74 47.59 -51.22
C ASP A 274 4.87 47.87 -52.23
N GLY A 275 4.50 48.19 -53.46
CA GLY A 275 5.43 48.60 -54.51
C GLY A 275 5.69 50.12 -54.50
N GLU A 276 6.95 50.55 -54.60
CA GLU A 276 7.26 51.99 -54.67
C GLU A 276 6.68 52.69 -55.92
N SER A 277 5.90 53.76 -55.72
CA SER A 277 5.48 54.69 -56.77
C SER A 277 6.66 55.42 -57.42
N GLY A 278 6.58 55.72 -58.73
CA GLY A 278 7.68 56.35 -59.50
C GLY A 278 7.27 56.75 -60.92
N TYR A 279 8.24 57.03 -61.81
CA TYR A 279 7.91 57.32 -63.22
C TYR A 279 7.19 56.15 -63.90
N LYS A 280 7.65 54.92 -63.62
CA LYS A 280 6.83 53.71 -63.65
C LYS A 280 6.77 53.16 -62.23
N GLY A 281 5.57 52.84 -61.76
CA GLY A 281 5.39 52.22 -60.44
C GLY A 281 6.02 50.83 -60.37
N CYS A 282 6.48 50.44 -59.18
CA CYS A 282 7.01 49.10 -58.93
C CYS A 282 5.87 48.13 -58.60
N GLY A 283 6.06 46.85 -58.90
CA GLY A 283 5.15 45.80 -58.45
C GLY A 283 5.29 45.55 -56.94
N ALA A 284 4.17 45.28 -56.28
CA ALA A 284 4.14 44.83 -54.90
C ALA A 284 4.55 43.34 -54.75
N GLY A 285 4.73 42.89 -53.51
CA GLY A 285 4.89 41.48 -53.16
C GLY A 285 3.55 40.80 -52.86
N GLY A 286 3.45 39.51 -53.16
CA GLY A 286 2.28 38.69 -52.84
C GLY A 286 2.18 38.36 -51.36
N GLY A 287 0.97 38.17 -50.85
CA GLY A 287 0.75 37.79 -49.46
C GLY A 287 1.21 36.36 -49.16
N GLY A 288 1.69 36.11 -47.94
CA GLY A 288 2.03 34.76 -47.47
C GLY A 288 0.78 33.95 -47.12
N ALA A 289 0.85 32.62 -47.25
CA ALA A 289 -0.28 31.74 -46.95
C ALA A 289 -0.40 31.39 -45.46
N GLY A 290 -1.62 31.09 -45.01
CA GLY A 290 -1.87 30.62 -43.65
C GLY A 290 -1.18 29.28 -43.33
N GLY A 291 -0.82 29.09 -42.07
CA GLY A 291 -0.18 27.90 -41.53
C GLY A 291 -1.13 26.76 -41.16
N SER A 292 -0.67 25.83 -40.32
CA SER A 292 -1.51 24.72 -39.81
C SER A 292 -1.68 24.78 -38.29
N ILE A 293 -2.92 24.65 -37.81
CA ILE A 293 -3.23 24.29 -36.41
C ILE A 293 -3.77 22.86 -36.42
N MET A 294 -3.13 21.98 -35.65
CA MET A 294 -3.54 20.59 -35.46
C MET A 294 -3.75 20.31 -33.97
N ILE A 295 -4.94 19.83 -33.61
CA ILE A 295 -5.33 19.56 -32.23
C ILE A 295 -5.81 18.11 -32.14
N LYS A 296 -5.23 17.34 -31.22
CA LYS A 296 -5.54 15.93 -30.97
C LYS A 296 -5.81 15.78 -29.46
N ALA A 297 -7.05 15.47 -29.10
CA ALA A 297 -7.51 15.54 -27.71
C ALA A 297 -8.28 14.28 -27.25
N GLY A 298 -8.17 13.94 -25.97
CA GLY A 298 -9.23 13.17 -25.30
C GLY A 298 -10.46 14.05 -25.07
N THR A 299 -10.28 15.13 -24.30
CA THR A 299 -11.30 16.14 -24.01
C THR A 299 -10.86 17.50 -24.56
N PHE A 300 -11.67 18.11 -25.44
CA PHE A 300 -11.41 19.44 -26.02
C PHE A 300 -12.40 20.49 -25.49
N SER A 301 -11.93 21.58 -24.89
CA SER A 301 -12.80 22.52 -24.19
C SER A 301 -12.31 23.98 -24.26
N GLY A 302 -13.15 24.91 -23.78
CA GLY A 302 -12.85 26.34 -23.70
C GLY A 302 -13.66 27.20 -24.69
N ALA A 303 -13.28 28.47 -24.79
CA ALA A 303 -14.00 29.50 -25.55
C ALA A 303 -13.06 30.48 -26.31
N GLY A 304 -11.82 30.07 -26.56
CA GLY A 304 -10.80 30.85 -27.25
C GLY A 304 -10.99 30.93 -28.77
N SER A 305 -9.94 31.26 -29.50
CA SER A 305 -10.00 31.47 -30.96
C SER A 305 -8.83 30.85 -31.71
N LEU A 306 -9.07 30.35 -32.92
CA LEU A 306 -8.08 29.69 -33.78
C LEU A 306 -8.01 30.38 -35.15
N TYR A 307 -6.86 30.88 -35.58
CA TYR A 307 -6.67 31.65 -36.82
C TYR A 307 -5.58 31.04 -37.70
N THR A 308 -5.92 30.73 -38.96
CA THR A 308 -4.96 30.33 -40.01
C THR A 308 -5.27 31.07 -41.31
N GLU A 309 -5.11 32.39 -41.28
CA GLU A 309 -5.54 33.30 -42.35
C GLU A 309 -4.40 33.58 -43.33
N GLY A 310 -4.72 33.75 -44.61
CA GLY A 310 -3.76 34.24 -45.60
C GLY A 310 -3.51 35.74 -45.44
N GLY A 311 -2.27 36.19 -45.67
CA GLY A 311 -1.95 37.62 -45.69
C GLY A 311 -2.45 38.28 -46.99
N ASP A 312 -2.92 39.52 -46.91
CA ASP A 312 -3.22 40.33 -48.09
C ASP A 312 -1.94 40.55 -48.96
N GLY A 313 -2.12 40.67 -50.28
CA GLY A 313 -1.06 41.11 -51.20
C GLY A 313 -0.87 42.62 -51.13
N GLY A 314 0.36 43.11 -51.33
CA GLY A 314 0.66 44.54 -51.22
C GLY A 314 0.08 45.40 -52.35
N ASP A 315 -0.08 46.69 -52.07
CA ASP A 315 -0.59 47.68 -53.02
C ASP A 315 0.49 48.10 -54.03
N ALA A 316 0.12 48.20 -55.31
CA ALA A 316 1.07 48.51 -56.38
C ALA A 316 1.34 50.00 -56.55
N GLY A 317 2.59 50.35 -56.86
CA GLY A 317 3.03 51.75 -56.96
C GLY A 317 2.36 52.52 -58.11
N ASP A 318 2.07 53.80 -57.85
CA ASP A 318 1.60 54.76 -58.86
C ASP A 318 2.67 55.06 -59.92
N GLY A 319 2.20 55.41 -61.13
CA GLY A 319 3.01 55.95 -62.22
C GLY A 319 2.88 57.47 -62.36
N SER A 320 3.93 58.15 -62.84
CA SER A 320 3.94 59.62 -62.95
C SER A 320 2.80 60.16 -63.83
N PRO A 321 2.12 61.28 -63.45
CA PRO A 321 1.13 62.01 -64.26
C PRO A 321 1.67 62.71 -65.53
N SER A 322 2.69 62.15 -66.16
CA SER A 322 3.46 62.76 -67.25
C SER A 322 4.03 61.69 -68.19
N GLY A 323 3.18 60.84 -68.77
CA GLY A 323 3.60 59.71 -69.61
C GLY A 323 4.03 58.44 -68.86
N GLY A 324 3.73 58.34 -67.56
CA GLY A 324 4.03 57.17 -66.73
C GLY A 324 3.07 55.99 -66.90
N HIS A 325 3.42 54.86 -66.29
CA HIS A 325 2.57 53.67 -66.19
C HIS A 325 2.57 53.14 -64.75
N ALA A 326 1.44 52.63 -64.29
CA ALA A 326 1.32 51.96 -63.00
C ALA A 326 1.59 50.46 -63.11
N ALA A 327 1.93 49.83 -61.98
CA ALA A 327 1.83 48.39 -61.80
C ALA A 327 0.40 48.00 -61.34
N GLY A 328 0.03 46.73 -61.49
CA GLY A 328 -1.19 46.18 -60.87
C GLY A 328 -0.85 45.41 -59.59
N GLY A 329 -1.88 45.19 -58.76
CA GLY A 329 -1.73 44.64 -57.42
C GLY A 329 -1.16 43.22 -57.38
N ALA A 330 -0.60 42.86 -56.23
CA ALA A 330 -0.12 41.51 -55.97
C ALA A 330 -1.23 40.62 -55.41
N GLY A 331 -1.10 39.31 -55.63
CA GLY A 331 -2.08 38.33 -55.17
C GLY A 331 -2.08 38.14 -53.66
N GLY A 332 -3.27 37.93 -53.09
CA GLY A 332 -3.43 37.55 -51.67
C GLY A 332 -2.95 36.12 -51.40
N GLY A 333 -2.42 35.87 -50.22
CA GLY A 333 -2.08 34.52 -49.78
C GLY A 333 -3.32 33.65 -49.56
N ALA A 334 -3.20 32.36 -49.83
CA ALA A 334 -4.24 31.38 -49.51
C ALA A 334 -4.42 31.21 -47.98
N GLY A 335 -5.60 30.74 -47.57
CA GLY A 335 -5.83 30.34 -46.19
C GLY A 335 -5.05 29.09 -45.78
N GLY A 336 -4.88 28.91 -44.47
CA GLY A 336 -4.19 27.78 -43.87
C GLY A 336 -5.09 26.57 -43.61
N ARG A 337 -4.87 25.86 -42.50
CA ARG A 337 -5.73 24.75 -42.07
C ARG A 337 -5.87 24.66 -40.55
N ILE A 338 -7.09 24.40 -40.10
CA ILE A 338 -7.40 23.97 -38.73
C ILE A 338 -7.93 22.54 -38.78
N LYS A 339 -7.27 21.60 -38.07
CA LYS A 339 -7.71 20.21 -37.99
C LYS A 339 -7.78 19.74 -36.53
N ILE A 340 -8.97 19.31 -36.10
CA ILE A 340 -9.26 18.97 -34.70
C ILE A 340 -9.82 17.55 -34.60
N TRP A 341 -9.22 16.74 -33.74
CA TRP A 341 -9.70 15.41 -33.36
C TRP A 341 -9.96 15.37 -31.86
N TYR A 342 -11.11 14.84 -31.45
CA TYR A 342 -11.47 14.71 -30.03
C TYR A 342 -12.29 13.45 -29.74
N ALA A 343 -12.14 12.86 -28.55
CA ALA A 343 -13.08 11.83 -28.08
C ALA A 343 -14.34 12.47 -27.46
N SER A 344 -14.20 13.59 -26.76
CA SER A 344 -15.30 14.44 -26.30
C SER A 344 -14.97 15.93 -26.43
N SER A 345 -15.97 16.79 -26.62
CA SER A 345 -15.76 18.24 -26.72
C SER A 345 -16.87 19.05 -26.06
N THR A 346 -16.46 20.14 -25.41
CA THR A 346 -17.32 21.24 -24.92
C THR A 346 -16.82 22.60 -25.42
N PHE A 347 -15.92 22.61 -26.42
CA PHE A 347 -15.38 23.85 -26.99
C PHE A 347 -16.48 24.69 -27.65
N SER A 348 -16.53 25.97 -27.25
CA SER A 348 -17.53 26.97 -27.68
C SER A 348 -16.88 28.23 -28.26
N GLY A 349 -15.58 28.15 -28.57
CA GLY A 349 -14.81 29.24 -29.14
C GLY A 349 -15.01 29.44 -30.65
N SER A 350 -14.18 30.29 -31.24
CA SER A 350 -14.26 30.67 -32.66
C SER A 350 -13.09 30.13 -33.49
N TYR A 351 -13.25 30.12 -34.81
CA TYR A 351 -12.18 29.78 -35.74
C TYR A 351 -12.27 30.63 -37.02
N SER A 352 -11.13 30.85 -37.67
CA SER A 352 -11.02 31.49 -38.98
C SER A 352 -9.95 30.81 -39.83
N VAL A 353 -10.29 30.57 -41.10
CA VAL A 353 -9.42 29.95 -42.12
C VAL A 353 -9.49 30.74 -43.43
N ILE A 354 -9.69 32.07 -43.36
CA ILE A 354 -9.92 32.89 -44.56
C ILE A 354 -8.65 33.09 -45.40
N ASN A 355 -8.86 33.42 -46.67
CA ASN A 355 -7.82 33.90 -47.57
C ASN A 355 -7.41 35.34 -47.25
N GLY A 356 -6.24 35.74 -47.73
CA GLY A 356 -5.88 37.14 -47.92
C GLY A 356 -6.54 37.75 -49.15
N SER A 357 -6.71 39.06 -49.13
CA SER A 357 -7.17 39.90 -50.23
C SER A 357 -6.06 40.14 -51.25
N GLY A 358 -6.42 40.39 -52.51
CA GLY A 358 -5.45 40.94 -53.47
C GLY A 358 -5.24 42.43 -53.24
N GLY A 359 -4.01 42.91 -53.40
CA GLY A 359 -3.66 44.32 -53.24
C GLY A 359 -4.21 45.20 -54.36
N ALA A 360 -4.31 46.50 -54.11
CA ALA A 360 -4.83 47.47 -55.05
C ALA A 360 -3.86 47.74 -56.22
N HIS A 361 -4.41 48.19 -57.35
CA HIS A 361 -3.62 48.70 -58.47
C HIS A 361 -3.16 50.15 -58.29
N GLY A 362 -1.96 50.45 -58.78
CA GLY A 362 -1.49 51.83 -58.90
C GLY A 362 -2.22 52.59 -60.02
N THR A 363 -2.18 53.92 -59.93
CA THR A 363 -2.80 54.83 -60.90
C THR A 363 -1.75 55.54 -61.78
N ALA A 364 -2.10 55.86 -63.02
CA ALA A 364 -1.25 56.66 -63.93
C ALA A 364 -2.07 57.35 -65.03
N GLU A 365 -1.46 58.33 -65.71
CA GLU A 365 -2.08 59.07 -66.83
C GLU A 365 -2.36 58.16 -68.04
N TYR A 366 -1.41 57.29 -68.40
CA TYR A 366 -1.54 56.37 -69.52
C TYR A 366 -1.86 54.96 -69.02
N GLY A 367 -3.09 54.82 -68.53
CA GLY A 367 -3.74 53.57 -68.15
C GLY A 367 -3.46 53.11 -66.71
N HIS A 368 -4.27 52.15 -66.27
CA HIS A 368 -4.26 51.62 -64.90
C HIS A 368 -3.75 50.18 -64.87
N GLY A 369 -3.29 49.73 -63.69
CA GLY A 369 -3.17 48.30 -63.41
C GLY A 369 -4.55 47.64 -63.26
N LEU A 370 -4.57 46.41 -62.76
CA LEU A 370 -5.74 45.75 -62.19
C LEU A 370 -5.38 45.28 -60.78
N ASP A 371 -6.36 45.23 -59.89
CA ASP A 371 -6.17 44.73 -58.53
C ASP A 371 -5.71 43.27 -58.56
N GLY A 372 -4.92 42.85 -57.57
CA GLY A 372 -4.61 41.44 -57.38
C GLY A 372 -5.88 40.65 -57.08
N TYR A 373 -5.85 39.34 -57.33
CA TYR A 373 -6.92 38.46 -56.87
C TYR A 373 -6.68 38.03 -55.41
N PRO A 374 -7.73 37.84 -54.61
CA PRO A 374 -7.62 37.12 -53.34
C PRO A 374 -7.12 35.69 -53.56
N GLY A 375 -6.52 35.09 -52.53
CA GLY A 375 -6.27 33.65 -52.50
C GLY A 375 -7.55 32.85 -52.26
N GLU A 376 -7.45 31.53 -52.31
CA GLU A 376 -8.53 30.64 -51.88
C GLU A 376 -8.56 30.45 -50.36
N ALA A 377 -9.75 30.20 -49.82
CA ALA A 377 -9.92 29.97 -48.40
C ALA A 377 -9.30 28.63 -47.95
N GLY A 378 -8.83 28.61 -46.71
CA GLY A 378 -8.21 27.47 -46.06
C GLY A 378 -9.19 26.40 -45.60
N THR A 379 -8.67 25.30 -45.08
CA THR A 379 -9.46 24.12 -44.71
C THR A 379 -9.71 24.03 -43.20
N TYR A 380 -10.99 24.02 -42.79
CA TYR A 380 -11.40 23.65 -41.42
C TYR A 380 -11.96 22.23 -41.41
N TYR A 381 -11.46 21.39 -40.50
CA TYR A 381 -11.98 20.05 -40.23
C TYR A 381 -12.02 19.78 -38.73
N SER A 382 -13.14 19.25 -38.23
CA SER A 382 -13.20 18.71 -36.87
C SER A 382 -14.03 17.43 -36.83
N ALA A 383 -13.52 16.40 -36.15
CA ALA A 383 -14.20 15.12 -35.99
C ALA A 383 -14.18 14.64 -34.54
N GLN A 384 -15.31 14.07 -34.10
CA GLN A 384 -15.34 13.20 -32.94
C GLN A 384 -14.89 11.80 -33.37
N GLU A 385 -13.92 11.22 -32.67
CA GLU A 385 -13.37 9.89 -32.99
C GLU A 385 -13.44 8.96 -31.77
N SER A 386 -13.96 7.75 -32.00
CA SER A 386 -14.13 6.72 -30.95
C SER A 386 -12.82 5.97 -30.72
N TYR A 387 -11.92 6.54 -29.92
CA TYR A 387 -10.74 5.85 -29.41
C TYR A 387 -11.10 4.87 -28.28
N SER A 388 -10.66 3.60 -28.37
CA SER A 388 -10.83 2.57 -27.33
C SER A 388 -10.24 2.99 -25.99
N SER A 389 -9.06 3.60 -26.03
CA SER A 389 -8.70 4.69 -25.12
C SER A 389 -7.88 5.72 -25.89
N TYR A 390 -8.04 7.01 -25.56
CA TYR A 390 -7.15 8.02 -26.09
C TYR A 390 -5.82 7.95 -25.35
N LYS A 391 -4.74 7.62 -26.07
CA LYS A 391 -3.36 7.77 -25.60
C LYS A 391 -2.62 8.74 -26.54
N PRO A 392 -1.87 9.72 -25.99
CA PRO A 392 -1.05 10.62 -26.80
C PRO A 392 0.10 9.84 -27.47
N SER A 393 0.74 10.49 -28.44
CA SER A 393 1.84 9.89 -29.19
C SER A 393 3.11 9.85 -28.31
N GLY A 394 3.62 8.65 -28.02
CA GLY A 394 5.01 8.47 -27.54
C GLY A 394 5.21 7.98 -26.11
N TYR A 395 4.24 8.04 -25.19
CA TYR A 395 4.45 7.52 -23.82
C TYR A 395 3.18 7.04 -23.08
N LEU A 396 3.42 6.28 -22.01
CA LEU A 396 2.46 5.77 -21.03
C LEU A 396 2.90 6.17 -19.62
N ASN A 397 1.96 6.40 -18.72
CA ASN A 397 2.18 6.70 -17.30
C ASN A 397 1.12 5.99 -16.44
N SER A 398 1.47 5.58 -15.23
CA SER A 398 0.56 4.96 -14.27
C SER A 398 -0.24 5.98 -13.45
N THR A 399 -1.30 5.49 -12.79
CA THR A 399 -1.80 6.13 -11.56
C THR A 399 -0.72 6.12 -10.47
N ALA A 400 -0.89 6.93 -9.42
CA ALA A 400 0.04 6.92 -8.30
C ALA A 400 -0.09 5.61 -7.51
N ILE A 401 0.97 4.80 -7.52
CA ILE A 401 1.04 3.53 -6.78
C ILE A 401 1.46 3.88 -5.36
N THR A 402 0.52 3.75 -4.42
CA THR A 402 0.70 4.15 -3.01
C THR A 402 0.25 3.02 -2.11
N PRO A 403 1.15 2.11 -1.70
CA PRO A 403 0.78 0.97 -0.88
C PRO A 403 0.23 1.42 0.49
N ALA A 404 -0.82 0.74 0.96
CA ALA A 404 -1.40 1.01 2.28
C ALA A 404 -0.45 0.65 3.44
N SER A 405 0.48 -0.28 3.17
CA SER A 405 1.56 -0.72 4.05
C SER A 405 2.80 -0.99 3.19
N PHE A 406 3.94 -0.44 3.59
CA PHE A 406 5.16 -0.34 2.78
C PHE A 406 6.40 -0.38 3.68
N SER A 407 7.39 -1.19 3.31
CA SER A 407 8.73 -1.22 3.94
C SER A 407 9.79 -0.74 2.94
N SER A 408 10.00 -1.49 1.86
CA SER A 408 10.86 -1.15 0.73
C SER A 408 10.17 -1.39 -0.61
N TRP A 409 10.63 -0.74 -1.69
CA TRP A 409 10.39 -1.25 -3.04
C TRP A 409 11.18 -2.54 -3.28
N ASP A 410 10.75 -3.34 -4.25
CA ASP A 410 11.39 -4.62 -4.60
C ASP A 410 11.76 -4.63 -6.11
N THR A 411 10.87 -5.08 -6.98
CA THR A 411 11.20 -5.35 -8.40
C THR A 411 10.24 -4.61 -9.33
N PHE A 412 10.76 -3.89 -10.32
CA PHE A 412 9.99 -3.40 -11.47
C PHE A 412 10.11 -4.36 -12.67
N TYR A 413 8.98 -4.69 -13.30
CA TYR A 413 8.92 -5.61 -14.45
C TYR A 413 8.05 -5.04 -15.59
N ALA A 414 8.43 -5.31 -16.84
CA ALA A 414 7.63 -4.96 -18.02
C ALA A 414 7.70 -6.01 -19.14
N ASN A 415 6.56 -6.65 -19.42
CA ASN A 415 6.37 -7.55 -20.56
C ASN A 415 6.08 -6.74 -21.82
N HIS A 416 6.95 -6.87 -22.83
CA HIS A 416 6.82 -6.13 -24.07
C HIS A 416 7.22 -6.96 -25.29
N SER A 417 6.99 -6.41 -26.47
CA SER A 417 7.50 -6.95 -27.72
C SER A 417 8.04 -5.84 -28.59
N MET A 418 9.33 -5.93 -28.93
CA MET A 418 10.02 -5.00 -29.80
C MET A 418 10.36 -5.65 -31.14
N LEU A 419 10.30 -4.85 -32.20
CA LEU A 419 10.81 -5.17 -33.52
C LEU A 419 12.14 -4.44 -33.74
N ALA A 420 13.02 -4.95 -34.59
CA ALA A 420 14.20 -4.19 -35.03
C ALA A 420 13.74 -2.86 -35.66
N GLU A 421 14.39 -1.73 -35.32
CA GLU A 421 13.93 -0.34 -35.52
C GLU A 421 12.85 0.17 -34.53
N THR A 422 12.59 -0.51 -33.41
CA THR A 422 11.75 0.01 -32.30
C THR A 422 12.51 -0.02 -30.97
N ASN A 423 12.06 0.76 -29.99
CA ASN A 423 12.64 0.92 -28.67
C ASN A 423 11.55 1.24 -27.64
N ILE A 424 11.72 0.80 -26.39
CA ILE A 424 10.93 1.21 -25.22
C ILE A 424 11.89 1.49 -24.05
N THR A 425 11.79 2.67 -23.44
CA THR A 425 12.58 3.05 -22.25
C THR A 425 11.66 3.40 -21.10
N TYR A 426 11.95 2.90 -19.90
CA TYR A 426 11.10 3.04 -18.72
C TYR A 426 11.70 4.00 -17.69
N ARG A 427 10.85 4.53 -16.82
CA ARG A 427 11.25 5.28 -15.62
C ARG A 427 10.36 4.95 -14.43
N ILE A 428 10.95 5.03 -13.24
CA ILE A 428 10.25 5.08 -11.97
C ILE A 428 10.29 6.53 -11.51
N LEU A 429 9.12 7.11 -11.26
CA LEU A 429 8.94 8.52 -10.90
C LEU A 429 8.36 8.66 -9.48
N ASN A 430 8.68 9.74 -8.78
CA ASN A 430 7.98 10.16 -7.57
C ASN A 430 6.55 10.60 -7.93
N ALA A 431 5.52 10.05 -7.29
CA ALA A 431 4.14 10.34 -7.68
C ALA A 431 3.66 11.78 -7.40
N SER A 432 4.36 12.51 -6.53
CA SER A 432 3.97 13.84 -6.03
C SER A 432 4.44 15.00 -6.90
N ASP A 433 5.58 14.86 -7.57
CA ASP A 433 6.18 15.88 -8.46
C ASP A 433 6.63 15.32 -9.83
N ASN A 434 6.37 14.02 -10.08
CA ASN A 434 6.79 13.24 -11.24
C ASN A 434 8.31 13.22 -11.50
N SER A 435 9.14 13.64 -10.53
CA SER A 435 10.61 13.62 -10.68
C SER A 435 11.12 12.19 -10.87
N THR A 436 12.11 12.03 -11.75
CA THR A 436 12.67 10.70 -12.07
C THR A 436 13.55 10.21 -10.93
N LEU A 437 13.17 9.07 -10.33
CA LEU A 437 13.98 8.35 -9.35
C LEU A 437 15.02 7.47 -10.07
N TYR A 438 14.56 6.68 -11.06
CA TYR A 438 15.40 5.76 -11.83
C TYR A 438 14.95 5.71 -13.30
N GLU A 439 15.92 5.57 -14.21
CA GLU A 439 15.68 5.17 -15.61
C GLU A 439 16.03 3.69 -15.76
N VAL A 440 15.19 2.94 -16.48
CA VAL A 440 15.32 1.49 -16.66
C VAL A 440 15.18 1.16 -18.15
N ASN A 441 16.12 0.40 -18.72
CA ASN A 441 16.04 -0.01 -20.11
C ASN A 441 15.14 -1.25 -20.31
N ASP A 442 14.92 -1.61 -21.57
CA ASP A 442 14.13 -2.77 -21.97
C ASP A 442 14.68 -4.10 -21.45
N GLU A 443 15.98 -4.36 -21.58
CA GLU A 443 16.62 -5.59 -21.11
C GLU A 443 16.48 -5.77 -19.60
N GLN A 444 16.61 -4.68 -18.83
CA GLN A 444 16.41 -4.65 -17.38
C GLN A 444 14.95 -4.89 -16.99
N ALA A 445 14.01 -4.16 -17.60
CA ALA A 445 12.60 -4.28 -17.27
C ALA A 445 12.01 -5.66 -17.64
N ALA A 446 12.50 -6.29 -18.71
CA ALA A 446 12.12 -7.65 -19.09
C ALA A 446 12.79 -8.75 -18.24
N ALA A 447 13.90 -8.44 -17.55
CA ALA A 447 14.57 -9.36 -16.62
C ALA A 447 14.01 -9.29 -15.19
N GLY A 448 13.33 -8.19 -14.85
CA GLY A 448 13.12 -7.76 -13.46
C GLY A 448 14.26 -6.81 -13.07
N TYR A 449 13.90 -5.57 -12.72
CA TYR A 449 14.82 -4.55 -12.26
C TYR A 449 14.67 -4.36 -10.75
N ASP A 450 15.69 -4.79 -10.01
CA ASP A 450 15.82 -4.54 -8.57
C ASP A 450 15.82 -3.02 -8.31
N ILE A 451 14.82 -2.53 -7.58
CA ILE A 451 14.68 -1.12 -7.23
C ILE A 451 15.60 -0.82 -6.04
N PRO A 452 16.56 0.11 -6.14
CA PRO A 452 17.50 0.36 -5.05
C PRO A 452 16.83 1.01 -3.82
N GLU A 453 17.26 0.63 -2.61
CA GLU A 453 16.79 1.11 -1.29
C GLU A 453 16.70 2.66 -1.14
N SER A 454 17.36 3.42 -2.00
CA SER A 454 17.23 4.89 -2.04
C SER A 454 15.82 5.35 -2.45
N ALA A 455 15.08 4.50 -3.16
CA ALA A 455 13.68 4.68 -3.54
C ALA A 455 12.73 4.75 -2.33
N ASP A 456 13.06 4.06 -1.23
CA ASP A 456 12.13 3.78 -0.12
C ASP A 456 11.74 5.03 0.67
N SER A 457 12.53 6.10 0.54
CA SER A 457 12.17 7.44 0.97
C SER A 457 10.92 8.02 0.28
N THR A 458 10.49 7.41 -0.83
CA THR A 458 9.34 7.81 -1.66
C THR A 458 8.28 6.71 -1.65
N THR A 459 7.34 6.80 -0.70
CA THR A 459 6.26 5.81 -0.47
C THR A 459 5.13 5.85 -1.50
N SER A 460 5.26 6.63 -2.57
CA SER A 460 4.26 6.79 -3.63
C SER A 460 4.95 7.07 -4.95
N ILE A 461 4.84 6.15 -5.91
CA ILE A 461 5.56 6.21 -7.20
C ILE A 461 4.62 6.18 -8.42
N ARG A 462 5.17 6.44 -9.60
CA ARG A 462 4.56 6.15 -10.90
C ARG A 462 5.52 5.40 -11.80
N LEU A 463 4.97 4.53 -12.64
CA LEU A 463 5.68 3.86 -13.72
C LEU A 463 5.44 4.63 -15.01
N TYR A 464 6.51 4.88 -15.77
CA TYR A 464 6.49 5.62 -17.04
C TYR A 464 7.21 4.82 -18.11
N ALA A 465 6.68 4.81 -19.34
CA ALA A 465 7.27 4.14 -20.50
C ALA A 465 7.21 5.04 -21.72
N PHE A 466 8.33 5.22 -22.42
CA PHE A 466 8.44 5.99 -23.66
C PHE A 466 8.69 5.04 -24.84
N LEU A 467 7.82 5.08 -25.86
CA LEU A 467 7.79 4.13 -26.98
C LEU A 467 8.07 4.83 -28.31
N ASN A 468 9.15 4.43 -29.00
CA ASN A 468 9.58 5.04 -30.25
C ASN A 468 10.04 4.01 -31.31
N THR A 469 9.92 4.38 -32.58
CA THR A 469 10.41 3.60 -33.73
C THR A 469 11.15 4.48 -34.70
N THR A 470 12.04 3.91 -35.52
CA THR A 470 12.54 4.56 -36.74
C THR A 470 11.78 4.19 -38.02
N ASN A 471 10.67 3.46 -37.91
CA ASN A 471 9.90 2.96 -39.05
C ASN A 471 8.38 2.90 -38.77
N THR A 472 7.58 3.73 -39.46
CA THR A 472 6.11 3.81 -39.35
C THR A 472 5.36 2.47 -39.42
N SER A 473 5.94 1.49 -40.11
CA SER A 473 5.28 0.23 -40.47
C SER A 473 5.55 -0.89 -39.47
N LYS A 474 6.16 -0.57 -38.32
CA LYS A 474 6.49 -1.47 -37.21
C LYS A 474 5.89 -0.91 -35.92
N THR A 475 5.55 -1.79 -34.98
CA THR A 475 5.03 -1.42 -33.66
C THR A 475 5.79 -2.16 -32.56
N SER A 476 6.35 -1.45 -31.57
CA SER A 476 6.64 -2.05 -30.26
C SER A 476 5.41 -1.94 -29.38
N VAL A 477 5.17 -2.97 -28.58
CA VAL A 477 3.97 -3.11 -27.74
C VAL A 477 4.42 -3.34 -26.31
N LEU A 478 3.95 -2.52 -25.38
CA LEU A 478 3.90 -2.88 -23.97
C LEU A 478 2.64 -3.71 -23.76
N HIS A 479 2.76 -4.94 -23.25
CA HIS A 479 1.64 -5.83 -22.96
C HIS A 479 1.16 -5.66 -21.53
N ASP A 480 2.10 -5.62 -20.58
CA ASP A 480 1.86 -5.38 -19.17
C ASP A 480 3.14 -4.85 -18.49
N TRP A 481 2.96 -4.30 -17.30
CA TRP A 481 4.03 -3.85 -16.41
C TRP A 481 3.56 -3.93 -14.96
N ASN A 482 4.47 -4.22 -14.05
CA ASN A 482 4.19 -4.43 -12.63
C ASN A 482 5.33 -3.89 -11.77
N VAL A 483 5.03 -3.61 -10.50
CA VAL A 483 6.04 -3.31 -9.48
C VAL A 483 5.66 -4.01 -8.18
N SER A 484 6.64 -4.62 -7.52
CA SER A 484 6.51 -5.20 -6.18
C SER A 484 7.18 -4.33 -5.11
N TRP A 485 6.79 -4.58 -3.87
CA TRP A 485 7.33 -3.95 -2.66
C TRP A 485 7.20 -4.93 -1.49
N THR A 486 7.98 -4.70 -0.46
CA THR A 486 7.88 -5.43 0.80
C THR A 486 6.90 -4.74 1.76
N HIS A 487 6.22 -5.53 2.59
CA HIS A 487 5.24 -5.05 3.57
C HIS A 487 5.86 -5.11 4.98
N GLU A 488 5.72 -4.02 5.76
CA GLU A 488 5.93 -4.05 7.21
C GLU A 488 4.88 -4.95 7.86
N ASP A 489 5.16 -6.24 8.03
CA ASP A 489 4.23 -7.15 8.70
C ASP A 489 3.90 -6.63 10.10
N SER A 490 2.60 -6.59 10.36
CA SER A 490 1.96 -5.99 11.52
C SER A 490 0.80 -6.84 12.04
N THR A 491 0.74 -8.13 11.64
CA THR A 491 -0.35 -9.05 11.99
C THR A 491 0.13 -10.06 13.04
N PRO A 492 -0.03 -9.78 14.35
CA PRO A 492 0.46 -10.69 15.38
C PRO A 492 -0.22 -12.07 15.30
N PRO A 493 0.51 -13.16 15.55
CA PRO A 493 0.04 -14.52 15.37
C PRO A 493 -1.08 -14.85 16.36
N ALA A 494 -1.90 -15.85 16.06
CA ALA A 494 -3.03 -16.22 16.92
C ALA A 494 -2.57 -16.60 18.35
N SER A 495 -3.47 -16.51 19.33
CA SER A 495 -3.17 -16.90 20.71
C SER A 495 -2.99 -18.41 20.85
N ILE A 496 -2.27 -18.87 21.87
CA ILE A 496 -2.18 -20.30 22.21
C ILE A 496 -3.58 -20.89 22.47
N THR A 497 -3.73 -22.19 22.20
CA THR A 497 -4.97 -22.94 22.45
C THR A 497 -4.73 -24.13 23.36
N ASN A 498 -5.80 -24.77 23.86
CA ASN A 498 -5.75 -25.97 24.70
C ASN A 498 -4.85 -25.88 25.96
N LEU A 499 -4.69 -24.67 26.53
CA LEU A 499 -3.92 -24.46 27.76
C LEU A 499 -4.47 -25.31 28.91
N ALA A 500 -3.66 -26.26 29.37
CA ALA A 500 -3.98 -27.22 30.42
C ALA A 500 -2.79 -27.40 31.37
N ASN A 501 -3.06 -27.86 32.59
CA ASN A 501 -2.03 -28.11 33.61
C ASN A 501 -2.05 -29.56 34.10
N ILE A 502 -0.88 -30.05 34.49
CA ILE A 502 -0.70 -31.26 35.31
C ILE A 502 0.09 -30.86 36.55
N THR A 503 -0.49 -31.08 37.73
CA THR A 503 0.16 -30.84 39.02
C THR A 503 0.97 -32.05 39.48
N GLY A 504 2.03 -31.79 40.23
CA GLY A 504 2.62 -32.74 41.16
C GLY A 504 2.93 -32.02 42.48
N ASN A 505 3.37 -32.78 43.48
CA ASN A 505 3.51 -32.33 44.88
C ASN A 505 4.16 -30.95 45.10
N PHE A 506 5.20 -30.65 44.32
CA PHE A 506 5.95 -29.40 44.42
C PHE A 506 6.11 -28.74 43.04
N ARG A 507 5.23 -29.03 42.07
CA ARG A 507 5.38 -28.56 40.69
C ARG A 507 4.07 -28.38 39.93
N ILE A 508 4.09 -27.49 38.96
CA ILE A 508 3.04 -27.38 37.94
C ILE A 508 3.71 -27.46 36.57
N ASN A 509 3.14 -28.27 35.68
CA ASN A 509 3.51 -28.33 34.27
C ASN A 509 2.31 -27.93 33.42
N TRP A 510 2.39 -26.75 32.82
CA TRP A 510 1.42 -26.24 31.85
C TRP A 510 1.82 -26.64 30.44
N THR A 511 0.84 -26.97 29.61
CA THR A 511 0.98 -27.38 28.21
C THR A 511 -0.09 -26.72 27.35
N TRP A 512 0.23 -26.39 26.12
CA TRP A 512 -0.67 -25.74 25.17
C TRP A 512 -0.34 -26.10 23.73
N ASP A 513 -1.25 -25.82 22.80
CA ASP A 513 -0.97 -25.85 21.37
C ASP A 513 -0.67 -24.43 20.88
N SER A 514 0.53 -24.24 20.33
CA SER A 514 0.94 -22.99 19.67
C SER A 514 0.09 -22.71 18.41
N PRO A 515 -0.04 -21.44 17.99
CA PRO A 515 -0.82 -21.08 16.79
C PRO A 515 -0.26 -21.72 15.52
N ALA A 516 -1.13 -21.92 14.53
CA ALA A 516 -0.77 -22.45 13.22
C ALA A 516 -0.40 -21.33 12.23
N ASP A 517 0.45 -20.39 12.67
CA ASP A 517 0.94 -19.27 11.85
C ASP A 517 2.32 -19.58 11.24
N PRO A 518 2.61 -19.18 9.98
CA PRO A 518 3.87 -19.49 9.31
C PRO A 518 5.11 -18.82 9.92
N ASP A 519 4.90 -17.70 10.62
CA ASP A 519 5.90 -16.78 11.17
C ASP A 519 5.92 -16.76 12.72
N PHE A 520 5.12 -17.62 13.37
CA PHE A 520 5.10 -17.72 14.83
C PHE A 520 6.48 -18.10 15.39
N ASN A 521 7.01 -17.25 16.27
CA ASN A 521 8.36 -17.38 16.81
C ASN A 521 8.37 -17.90 18.25
N HIS A 522 7.56 -17.30 19.15
CA HIS A 522 7.54 -17.70 20.57
C HIS A 522 6.28 -17.30 21.34
N THR A 523 6.04 -18.02 22.44
CA THR A 523 5.12 -17.65 23.52
C THR A 523 5.90 -16.91 24.62
N MET A 524 5.41 -15.75 25.07
CA MET A 524 5.88 -15.06 26.27
C MET A 524 5.16 -15.62 27.50
N ILE A 525 5.91 -16.01 28.53
CA ILE A 525 5.38 -16.63 29.75
C ILE A 525 5.46 -15.68 30.93
N TYR A 526 4.34 -15.51 31.62
CA TYR A 526 4.22 -14.76 32.87
C TYR A 526 3.65 -15.67 33.96
N ILE A 527 4.13 -15.51 35.20
CA ILE A 527 3.60 -16.17 36.40
C ILE A 527 3.23 -15.10 37.43
N ASP A 528 1.99 -15.14 37.92
CA ASP A 528 1.41 -14.16 38.85
C ASP A 528 1.56 -12.70 38.39
N ASN A 529 1.50 -12.49 37.06
CA ASN A 529 1.73 -11.23 36.33
C ASN A 529 3.21 -10.77 36.23
N GLY A 530 4.17 -11.49 36.78
CA GLY A 530 5.61 -11.26 36.52
C GLY A 530 6.05 -11.97 35.25
N TRP A 531 6.77 -11.28 34.34
CA TRP A 531 7.40 -11.93 33.18
C TRP A 531 8.49 -12.91 33.62
N VAL A 532 8.57 -14.06 32.97
CA VAL A 532 9.53 -15.14 33.30
C VAL A 532 10.50 -15.41 32.16
N LEU A 533 9.99 -15.75 30.98
CA LEU A 533 10.78 -16.14 29.81
C LEU A 533 9.97 -16.09 28.52
N ASN A 534 10.66 -16.24 27.39
CA ASN A 534 10.06 -16.50 26.07
C ASN A 534 10.44 -17.92 25.63
N THR A 535 9.51 -18.68 25.04
CA THR A 535 9.71 -20.08 24.62
C THR A 535 9.00 -20.40 23.31
N SER A 536 9.66 -21.14 22.41
CA SER A 536 9.03 -21.77 21.24
C SER A 536 8.52 -23.19 21.53
N GLY A 537 8.68 -23.68 22.76
CA GLY A 537 8.15 -24.97 23.21
C GLY A 537 6.74 -24.85 23.77
N ASN A 538 5.89 -25.84 23.43
CA ASN A 538 4.47 -25.97 23.82
C ASN A 538 4.20 -26.27 25.32
N PHE A 539 5.14 -25.92 26.21
CA PHE A 539 5.03 -26.19 27.65
C PHE A 539 5.89 -25.26 28.51
N TYR A 540 5.47 -25.10 29.77
CA TYR A 540 6.25 -24.47 30.83
C TYR A 540 6.08 -25.28 32.13
N ASN A 541 7.18 -25.55 32.83
CA ASN A 541 7.17 -26.30 34.08
C ASN A 541 8.05 -25.60 35.11
N ASP A 542 7.57 -25.54 36.34
CA ASP A 542 8.26 -24.87 37.45
C ASP A 542 7.86 -25.50 38.79
N SER A 543 8.62 -25.22 39.84
CA SER A 543 8.47 -25.81 41.17
C SER A 543 8.07 -24.79 42.22
N TYR A 544 7.07 -25.13 43.04
CA TYR A 544 6.49 -24.27 44.07
C TYR A 544 6.24 -25.07 45.36
N SER A 545 6.07 -24.37 46.48
CA SER A 545 5.63 -24.96 47.74
C SER A 545 4.27 -25.68 47.59
N PRO A 546 3.95 -26.62 48.50
CA PRO A 546 2.60 -27.17 48.64
C PRO A 546 1.55 -26.07 48.76
N HIS A 547 0.32 -26.39 48.34
CA HIS A 547 -0.86 -25.52 48.41
C HIS A 547 -0.75 -24.20 47.63
N ALA A 548 0.39 -23.94 46.98
CA ALA A 548 0.64 -22.73 46.22
C ALA A 548 -0.36 -22.63 45.06
N THR A 549 -1.03 -21.49 45.00
CA THR A 549 -1.88 -21.11 43.87
C THR A 549 -1.10 -20.18 42.96
N LYS A 550 -1.03 -20.53 41.68
CA LYS A 550 -0.25 -19.84 40.65
C LYS A 550 -1.07 -19.59 39.41
N THR A 551 -0.92 -18.42 38.80
CA THR A 551 -1.56 -18.10 37.52
C THR A 551 -0.50 -17.95 36.44
N ILE A 552 -0.54 -18.82 35.43
CA ILE A 552 0.17 -18.60 34.18
C ILE A 552 -0.66 -17.65 33.31
N SER A 553 0.03 -16.73 32.63
CA SER A 553 -0.55 -15.80 31.65
C SER A 553 0.38 -15.73 30.43
N THR A 554 -0.16 -15.73 29.22
CA THR A 554 0.65 -15.82 28.00
C THR A 554 0.21 -14.88 26.87
N HIS A 555 1.20 -14.46 26.07
CA HIS A 555 1.03 -13.84 24.75
C HIS A 555 1.87 -14.58 23.70
N THR A 556 1.52 -14.45 22.42
CA THR A 556 2.25 -15.02 21.27
C THR A 556 2.91 -13.91 20.44
N VAL A 557 4.04 -14.23 19.80
CA VAL A 557 4.88 -13.29 19.03
C VAL A 557 5.44 -13.99 17.79
N ASP A 558 5.50 -13.27 16.67
CA ASP A 558 6.05 -13.67 15.37
C ASP A 558 7.57 -13.36 15.26
N GLU A 559 8.15 -13.60 14.08
CA GLU A 559 9.56 -13.29 13.78
C GLU A 559 9.85 -11.79 13.62
N THR A 560 8.83 -10.97 13.35
CA THR A 560 8.95 -9.51 13.11
C THR A 560 8.83 -8.69 14.40
N GLY A 561 8.13 -9.23 15.41
CA GLY A 561 8.01 -8.71 16.77
C GLY A 561 6.61 -8.25 17.18
N ASN A 562 5.56 -8.53 16.39
CA ASN A 562 4.19 -8.16 16.77
C ASN A 562 3.68 -9.10 17.88
N VAL A 563 3.17 -8.50 18.96
CA VAL A 563 2.68 -9.25 20.12
C VAL A 563 1.15 -9.34 20.07
N ASN A 564 0.61 -10.55 20.15
CA ASN A 564 -0.84 -10.72 20.29
C ASN A 564 -1.30 -10.18 21.64
N SER A 565 -2.10 -9.11 21.63
CA SER A 565 -2.58 -8.43 22.84
C SER A 565 -3.62 -9.21 23.66
N THR A 566 -4.06 -10.39 23.18
CA THR A 566 -5.01 -11.25 23.89
C THR A 566 -4.27 -12.11 24.92
N TRP A 567 -4.64 -11.95 26.19
CA TRP A 567 -4.15 -12.78 27.28
C TRP A 567 -4.86 -14.14 27.31
N VAL A 568 -4.09 -15.23 27.34
CA VAL A 568 -4.60 -16.58 27.68
C VAL A 568 -4.00 -16.98 29.03
N ASN A 569 -4.86 -17.23 30.02
CA ASN A 569 -4.47 -17.37 31.42
C ASN A 569 -5.09 -18.63 32.06
N GLN A 570 -4.38 -19.24 33.02
CA GLN A 570 -4.88 -20.37 33.81
C GLN A 570 -4.35 -20.31 35.25
N THR A 571 -5.27 -20.33 36.22
CA THR A 571 -4.94 -20.43 37.65
C THR A 571 -4.99 -21.89 38.09
N THR A 572 -3.94 -22.33 38.79
CA THR A 572 -3.75 -23.72 39.25
C THR A 572 -3.28 -23.70 40.71
N THR A 573 -3.88 -24.53 41.55
CA THR A 573 -3.45 -24.78 42.94
C THR A 573 -2.78 -26.14 43.04
N ILE A 574 -1.64 -26.22 43.72
CA ILE A 574 -1.00 -27.51 44.03
C ILE A 574 -1.86 -28.28 45.06
N PRO A 575 -2.16 -29.58 44.84
CA PRO A 575 -2.90 -30.39 45.81
C PRO A 575 -2.15 -30.59 47.12
N ASN A 576 -2.92 -30.68 48.21
CA ASN A 576 -2.45 -31.05 49.55
C ASN A 576 -2.30 -32.58 49.71
N ASN A 577 -1.33 -33.01 50.52
CA ASN A 577 -1.24 -34.37 51.05
C ASN A 577 -1.68 -34.37 52.51
N PRO A 578 -2.66 -35.19 52.92
CA PRO A 578 -2.99 -35.35 54.33
C PRO A 578 -1.78 -35.83 55.16
N PRO A 579 -1.69 -35.44 56.44
CA PRO A 579 -0.72 -35.98 57.36
C PRO A 579 -1.01 -37.47 57.59
N VAL A 580 0.01 -38.24 57.96
CA VAL A 580 -0.10 -39.66 58.32
C VAL A 580 0.14 -39.79 59.81
N LEU A 581 -0.85 -40.31 60.55
CA LEU A 581 -0.75 -40.54 61.99
C LEU A 581 0.09 -41.80 62.26
N ASP A 582 1.10 -41.69 63.13
CA ASP A 582 1.89 -42.84 63.55
C ASP A 582 1.03 -43.73 64.48
N SER A 583 1.00 -45.05 64.21
CA SER A 583 -0.01 -45.90 64.85
C SER A 583 0.18 -46.01 66.36
N ILE A 584 -0.84 -45.56 67.08
CA ILE A 584 -0.89 -45.46 68.53
C ILE A 584 -1.14 -46.84 69.12
N GLY A 585 -2.10 -47.59 68.55
CA GLY A 585 -2.47 -48.93 68.98
C GLY A 585 -3.17 -49.00 70.35
N ASN A 586 -3.88 -50.11 70.55
CA ASN A 586 -4.61 -50.39 71.79
C ASN A 586 -3.70 -50.40 73.03
N LYS A 587 -4.20 -49.86 74.15
CA LYS A 587 -3.50 -49.78 75.44
C LYS A 587 -4.22 -50.56 76.54
N ALA A 588 -3.50 -50.79 77.64
CA ALA A 588 -4.08 -51.21 78.92
C ALA A 588 -3.40 -50.45 80.05
N VAL A 589 -4.11 -50.25 81.16
CA VAL A 589 -3.64 -49.56 82.37
C VAL A 589 -4.45 -50.06 83.58
N ASN A 590 -3.84 -50.15 84.76
CA ASN A 590 -4.56 -50.50 85.98
C ASN A 590 -5.27 -49.28 86.59
N GLU A 591 -6.27 -49.49 87.44
CA GLU A 591 -6.87 -48.40 88.21
C GLU A 591 -5.82 -47.69 89.08
N THR A 592 -5.94 -46.37 89.22
CA THR A 592 -4.98 -45.45 89.84
C THR A 592 -3.60 -45.28 89.16
N GLU A 593 -3.23 -46.10 88.18
CA GLU A 593 -2.04 -45.85 87.35
C GLU A 593 -2.28 -44.74 86.30
N THR A 594 -1.22 -44.05 85.86
CA THR A 594 -1.32 -43.03 84.80
C THR A 594 -0.96 -43.60 83.44
N LEU A 595 -1.94 -43.63 82.53
CA LEU A 595 -1.71 -43.85 81.11
C LEU A 595 -1.31 -42.54 80.43
N ALA A 596 -0.07 -42.45 79.97
CA ALA A 596 0.36 -41.41 79.03
C ALA A 596 0.07 -41.86 77.58
N ILE A 597 -0.47 -40.94 76.78
CA ILE A 597 -0.52 -41.00 75.32
C ILE A 597 0.39 -39.90 74.78
N ASP A 598 1.11 -40.21 73.72
CA ASP A 598 1.96 -39.30 72.95
C ASP A 598 1.73 -39.67 71.48
N THR A 599 1.02 -38.82 70.72
CA THR A 599 0.66 -39.09 69.31
C THR A 599 1.58 -38.31 68.38
N ASP A 600 2.29 -39.00 67.50
CA ASP A 600 3.11 -38.38 66.45
C ASP A 600 2.43 -38.52 65.08
N ALA A 601 2.79 -37.66 64.14
CA ALA A 601 2.28 -37.67 62.77
C ALA A 601 3.32 -37.07 61.81
N THR A 602 3.46 -37.68 60.65
CA THR A 602 4.39 -37.23 59.60
C THR A 602 3.64 -36.65 58.42
N ASP A 603 4.13 -35.52 57.90
CA ASP A 603 3.53 -34.80 56.79
C ASP A 603 4.54 -34.69 55.64
N SER A 604 4.11 -35.01 54.41
CA SER A 604 5.01 -35.01 53.24
C SER A 604 5.22 -33.63 52.62
N ASP A 605 4.33 -32.68 52.92
CA ASP A 605 4.40 -31.28 52.53
C ASP A 605 5.20 -30.43 53.55
N SER A 606 5.54 -31.05 54.69
CA SER A 606 6.24 -30.48 55.86
C SER A 606 5.40 -29.47 56.66
N ASP A 607 4.08 -29.60 56.60
CA ASP A 607 3.17 -28.85 57.45
C ASP A 607 3.21 -29.34 58.91
N THR A 608 2.72 -28.51 59.83
CA THR A 608 2.79 -28.79 61.27
C THR A 608 1.48 -29.42 61.75
N PRO A 609 1.45 -30.70 62.15
CA PRO A 609 0.22 -31.36 62.56
C PRO A 609 -0.40 -30.71 63.80
N THR A 610 -1.71 -30.52 63.76
CA THR A 610 -2.54 -30.23 64.94
C THR A 610 -3.24 -31.51 65.36
N TYR A 611 -2.94 -31.97 66.58
CA TYR A 611 -3.48 -33.20 67.15
C TYR A 611 -4.84 -32.98 67.82
N SER A 612 -5.63 -34.05 67.87
CA SER A 612 -6.96 -34.07 68.46
C SER A 612 -7.22 -35.38 69.21
N CYS A 613 -8.06 -35.31 70.24
CA CYS A 613 -8.55 -36.43 71.02
C CYS A 613 -10.05 -36.21 71.26
N ASN A 614 -10.89 -37.22 71.02
CA ASN A 614 -12.34 -37.10 71.22
C ASN A 614 -12.79 -37.31 72.68
N ARG A 615 -11.90 -37.79 73.57
CA ARG A 615 -12.15 -38.01 75.01
C ARG A 615 -11.34 -37.06 75.89
N THR A 616 -11.53 -35.76 75.70
CA THR A 616 -10.97 -34.70 76.57
C THR A 616 -11.58 -34.69 77.98
N ASP A 617 -12.61 -35.51 78.24
CA ASP A 617 -13.11 -35.84 79.58
C ASP A 617 -12.23 -36.87 80.32
N LEU A 618 -11.43 -37.65 79.59
CA LEU A 618 -10.41 -38.55 80.15
C LEU A 618 -9.03 -37.88 80.13
N PHE A 619 -8.59 -37.46 78.94
CA PHE A 619 -7.32 -36.76 78.71
C PHE A 619 -7.52 -35.25 78.86
N THR A 620 -7.76 -34.81 80.09
CA THR A 620 -8.11 -33.41 80.41
C THR A 620 -6.97 -32.40 80.19
N ASP A 621 -5.74 -32.88 80.04
CA ASP A 621 -4.52 -32.12 79.76
C ASP A 621 -4.02 -32.26 78.30
N PHE A 622 -4.78 -32.94 77.41
CA PHE A 622 -4.34 -33.25 76.05
C PHE A 622 -3.94 -32.00 75.25
N ASN A 623 -2.68 -31.96 74.82
CA ASN A 623 -2.09 -30.83 74.13
C ASN A 623 -2.12 -31.03 72.61
N SER A 624 -3.04 -30.34 71.93
CA SER A 624 -3.18 -30.38 70.47
C SER A 624 -1.95 -29.92 69.69
N ALA A 625 -0.97 -29.26 70.31
CA ALA A 625 0.29 -28.85 69.69
C ALA A 625 1.44 -29.87 69.86
N THR A 626 1.26 -30.93 70.67
CA THR A 626 2.30 -31.96 70.88
C THR A 626 1.78 -33.40 70.88
N GLY A 627 0.47 -33.62 70.77
CA GLY A 627 -0.12 -34.98 70.77
C GLY A 627 -0.10 -35.69 72.13
N ALA A 628 0.40 -35.02 73.18
CA ALA A 628 0.63 -35.60 74.49
C ALA A 628 -0.54 -35.34 75.43
N GLY A 629 -0.93 -36.34 76.23
CA GLY A 629 -1.91 -36.22 77.30
C GLY A 629 -1.88 -37.41 78.26
N ASN A 630 -2.39 -37.21 79.48
CA ASN A 630 -2.39 -38.20 80.55
C ASN A 630 -3.81 -38.50 81.00
N TRP A 631 -4.06 -39.76 81.36
CA TRP A 631 -5.30 -40.19 82.01
C TRP A 631 -4.99 -41.17 83.14
N THR A 632 -5.51 -40.89 84.33
CA THR A 632 -5.56 -41.84 85.44
C THR A 632 -7.03 -42.22 85.68
N PRO A 633 -7.45 -43.47 85.44
CA PRO A 633 -8.73 -43.97 85.93
C PRO A 633 -8.74 -44.03 87.45
N ASP A 634 -9.78 -43.49 88.09
CA ASP A 634 -10.06 -43.74 89.51
C ASP A 634 -10.52 -45.20 89.72
N TYR A 635 -10.70 -45.62 90.98
CA TYR A 635 -11.33 -46.89 91.31
C TYR A 635 -12.76 -47.00 90.76
N GLY A 636 -13.12 -48.15 90.18
CA GLY A 636 -14.44 -48.42 89.59
C GLY A 636 -14.64 -47.95 88.14
N TYR A 637 -13.56 -47.68 87.40
CA TYR A 637 -13.53 -47.43 85.96
C TYR A 637 -13.15 -48.66 85.11
N ALA A 638 -12.88 -49.81 85.73
CA ALA A 638 -12.53 -51.08 85.11
C ALA A 638 -13.47 -51.46 83.95
N GLY A 639 -12.88 -51.80 82.79
CA GLY A 639 -13.63 -52.07 81.57
C GLY A 639 -12.88 -51.68 80.30
N ILE A 640 -13.64 -51.34 79.25
CA ILE A 640 -13.10 -50.96 77.94
C ILE A 640 -13.69 -49.61 77.53
N CYS A 641 -12.82 -48.69 77.10
CA CYS A 641 -13.22 -47.48 76.40
C CYS A 641 -12.56 -47.40 75.01
N TYR A 642 -13.17 -46.59 74.14
CA TYR A 642 -12.63 -46.27 72.82
C TYR A 642 -12.32 -44.76 72.78
N VAL A 643 -11.19 -44.42 72.17
CA VAL A 643 -10.71 -43.05 72.04
C VAL A 643 -10.21 -42.85 70.61
N ASP A 644 -10.74 -41.82 69.95
CA ASP A 644 -10.31 -41.43 68.61
C ASP A 644 -9.29 -40.30 68.73
N PHE A 645 -8.09 -40.55 68.21
CA PHE A 645 -7.02 -39.57 68.06
C PHE A 645 -6.82 -39.28 66.59
N GLY A 646 -6.55 -38.03 66.23
CA GLY A 646 -6.31 -37.66 64.83
C GLY A 646 -5.43 -36.43 64.67
N ALA A 647 -4.73 -36.36 63.55
CA ALA A 647 -3.86 -35.27 63.15
C ALA A 647 -4.44 -34.53 61.93
N ALA A 648 -4.28 -33.21 61.89
CA ALA A 648 -4.71 -32.37 60.78
C ALA A 648 -3.63 -31.34 60.39
N ASP A 649 -3.44 -31.12 59.09
CA ASP A 649 -2.41 -30.23 58.50
C ASP A 649 -2.76 -28.73 58.57
N GLY A 650 -4.05 -28.40 58.67
CA GLY A 650 -4.57 -27.02 58.54
C GLY A 650 -4.91 -26.59 57.10
N TYR A 651 -4.58 -27.42 56.11
CA TYR A 651 -4.88 -27.25 54.68
C TYR A 651 -6.04 -28.14 54.18
N GLY A 652 -6.53 -29.06 55.02
CA GLY A 652 -7.78 -29.79 54.87
C GLY A 652 -7.63 -31.32 54.86
N GLY A 653 -6.42 -31.85 55.03
CA GLY A 653 -6.17 -33.26 55.24
C GLY A 653 -6.21 -33.62 56.72
N ILE A 654 -6.70 -34.82 57.01
CA ILE A 654 -6.90 -35.38 58.34
C ILE A 654 -6.66 -36.90 58.26
N ASP A 655 -5.99 -37.47 59.26
CA ASP A 655 -5.88 -38.90 59.49
C ASP A 655 -6.18 -39.23 60.97
N ASN A 656 -6.78 -40.39 61.25
CA ASN A 656 -7.25 -40.74 62.60
C ASN A 656 -7.23 -42.25 62.93
N GLU A 657 -6.90 -42.57 64.20
CA GLU A 657 -6.95 -43.92 64.77
C GLU A 657 -7.87 -43.94 66.00
N THR A 658 -8.94 -44.75 65.93
CA THR A 658 -9.73 -45.12 67.11
C THR A 658 -9.07 -46.29 67.84
N ILE A 659 -8.40 -46.03 68.96
CA ILE A 659 -7.81 -47.08 69.82
C ILE A 659 -8.81 -47.60 70.85
N GLN A 660 -8.60 -48.85 71.27
CA GLN A 660 -9.19 -49.42 72.47
C GLN A 660 -8.25 -49.26 73.67
N ILE A 661 -8.75 -48.75 74.79
CA ILE A 661 -8.04 -48.77 76.08
C ILE A 661 -8.81 -49.70 77.03
N THR A 662 -8.07 -50.59 77.69
CA THR A 662 -8.62 -51.55 78.67
C THR A 662 -8.15 -51.16 80.06
N VAL A 663 -9.07 -50.81 80.96
CA VAL A 663 -8.77 -50.54 82.37
C VAL A 663 -8.92 -51.82 83.16
N THR A 664 -7.86 -52.20 83.87
CA THR A 664 -7.83 -53.38 84.76
C THR A 664 -8.12 -52.98 86.20
N ASP A 665 -9.11 -53.65 86.79
CA ASP A 665 -9.55 -53.56 88.19
C ASP A 665 -8.37 -53.78 89.16
N GLU A 666 -8.19 -52.90 90.15
CA GLU A 666 -7.22 -53.06 91.24
C GLU A 666 -7.94 -53.11 92.58
N SER A 667 -7.72 -54.18 93.33
CA SER A 667 -8.29 -54.33 94.67
C SER A 667 -7.62 -53.35 95.64
N GLN A 668 -8.39 -52.43 96.21
CA GLN A 668 -7.97 -51.59 97.34
C GLN A 668 -7.46 -52.49 98.47
N GLY A 669 -6.13 -52.50 98.67
CA GLY A 669 -5.43 -53.60 99.36
C GLY A 669 -5.93 -53.93 100.76
N ASP A 670 -6.23 -55.21 100.95
CA ASP A 670 -6.77 -55.84 102.17
C ASP A 670 -6.06 -55.41 103.46
N ILE A 671 -6.85 -55.18 104.52
CA ILE A 671 -6.36 -54.78 105.84
C ILE A 671 -6.54 -55.95 106.82
N CYS A 672 -5.49 -56.31 107.55
CA CYS A 672 -5.60 -57.32 108.59
C CYS A 672 -6.61 -56.89 109.68
N GLY A 673 -7.56 -57.77 110.01
CA GLY A 673 -8.69 -57.45 110.90
C GLY A 673 -9.94 -56.91 110.20
N ASP A 674 -9.88 -56.56 108.92
CA ASP A 674 -11.05 -56.19 108.10
C ASP A 674 -11.68 -57.47 107.50
N VAL A 675 -12.40 -58.20 108.34
CA VAL A 675 -12.99 -59.51 107.96
C VAL A 675 -14.21 -59.37 107.04
N ASN A 676 -14.76 -58.15 106.94
CA ASN A 676 -15.93 -57.83 106.12
C ASN A 676 -15.56 -57.14 104.79
N ASN A 677 -14.32 -56.66 104.67
CA ASN A 677 -13.68 -56.06 103.51
C ASN A 677 -14.31 -54.71 103.10
N ASP A 678 -14.67 -53.88 104.10
CA ASP A 678 -15.22 -52.52 103.91
C ASP A 678 -14.15 -51.40 103.88
N GLY A 679 -12.89 -51.75 104.14
CA GLY A 679 -11.73 -50.88 104.14
C GLY A 679 -11.41 -50.22 105.49
N VAL A 680 -12.13 -50.54 106.59
CA VAL A 680 -11.90 -49.95 107.92
C VAL A 680 -12.13 -50.93 109.07
N VAL A 681 -11.06 -51.49 109.64
CA VAL A 681 -11.11 -52.34 110.85
C VAL A 681 -11.90 -51.66 111.99
N ASN A 682 -13.08 -52.19 112.32
CA ASN A 682 -14.03 -51.56 113.23
C ASN A 682 -14.89 -52.56 114.03
N TRP A 683 -15.92 -52.04 114.72
CA TRP A 683 -16.83 -52.86 115.52
C TRP A 683 -17.68 -53.83 114.68
N THR A 684 -17.84 -53.56 113.39
CA THR A 684 -18.54 -54.44 112.45
C THR A 684 -17.73 -55.72 112.19
N ASP A 685 -16.41 -55.65 112.17
CA ASP A 685 -15.51 -56.79 111.95
C ASP A 685 -15.47 -57.72 113.15
N VAL A 686 -15.28 -57.15 114.36
CA VAL A 686 -15.38 -57.89 115.62
C VAL A 686 -16.72 -58.64 115.71
N ILE A 687 -17.80 -58.01 115.25
CA ILE A 687 -19.15 -58.59 115.26
C ILE A 687 -19.30 -59.67 114.18
N THR A 688 -18.73 -59.47 112.98
CA THR A 688 -18.79 -60.43 111.86
C THR A 688 -17.99 -61.68 112.19
N LEU A 689 -16.74 -61.52 112.64
CA LEU A 689 -15.86 -62.59 113.11
C LEU A 689 -16.47 -63.37 114.28
N TRP A 690 -17.12 -62.67 115.22
CA TRP A 690 -17.79 -63.32 116.35
C TRP A 690 -19.03 -64.14 115.93
N TYR A 691 -19.89 -63.59 115.07
CA TYR A 691 -21.14 -64.25 114.70
C TYR A 691 -20.97 -65.39 113.70
N ASP A 692 -20.00 -65.30 112.78
CA ASP A 692 -19.63 -66.39 111.88
C ASP A 692 -19.09 -67.59 112.68
N TYR A 693 -18.04 -67.39 113.49
CA TYR A 693 -17.48 -68.43 114.38
C TYR A 693 -18.51 -69.06 115.33
N ALA A 694 -19.51 -68.28 115.78
CA ALA A 694 -20.50 -68.71 116.76
C ALA A 694 -21.82 -69.25 116.15
N ASP A 695 -21.92 -69.40 114.82
CA ASP A 695 -23.13 -69.85 114.10
C ASP A 695 -24.41 -69.03 114.43
N HIS A 696 -24.24 -67.76 114.83
CA HIS A 696 -25.29 -66.95 115.46
C HIS A 696 -25.76 -65.78 114.57
N PRO A 697 -27.08 -65.51 114.44
CA PRO A 697 -28.22 -66.27 114.96
C PRO A 697 -28.55 -67.55 114.16
N TYR A 698 -27.91 -67.75 113.00
CA TYR A 698 -27.91 -68.98 112.20
C TYR A 698 -26.65 -69.02 111.31
N PRO A 699 -26.20 -70.20 110.85
CA PRO A 699 -25.02 -70.33 110.00
C PRO A 699 -25.11 -69.45 108.75
N GLY A 700 -24.05 -68.67 108.46
CA GLY A 700 -24.00 -67.75 107.31
C GLY A 700 -24.93 -66.54 107.40
N ALA A 701 -25.40 -66.14 108.59
CA ALA A 701 -26.11 -64.88 108.81
C ALA A 701 -25.18 -63.65 108.66
N TYR A 702 -23.94 -63.83 109.08
CA TYR A 702 -22.78 -62.98 108.85
C TYR A 702 -21.72 -63.92 108.29
N THR A 703 -21.00 -63.51 107.25
CA THR A 703 -19.97 -64.32 106.59
C THR A 703 -18.69 -63.51 106.53
N ILE A 704 -17.59 -64.11 106.96
CA ILE A 704 -16.25 -63.59 106.68
C ILE A 704 -16.08 -63.54 105.15
N THR A 705 -15.78 -62.35 104.60
CA THR A 705 -15.49 -62.17 103.17
C THR A 705 -14.00 -62.25 102.87
N ASN A 706 -13.17 -61.98 103.88
CA ASN A 706 -11.71 -62.09 103.83
C ASN A 706 -11.20 -63.07 104.91
N GLU A 707 -11.03 -64.34 104.54
CA GLU A 707 -10.54 -65.39 105.48
C GLU A 707 -9.11 -65.12 105.97
N TRP A 708 -8.27 -64.44 105.19
CA TRP A 708 -6.92 -64.05 105.61
C TRP A 708 -6.97 -62.98 106.72
N ALA A 709 -7.84 -61.98 106.59
CA ALA A 709 -7.99 -60.93 107.58
C ALA A 709 -8.60 -61.41 108.92
N ALA A 710 -9.05 -62.67 109.01
CA ALA A 710 -9.76 -63.24 110.15
C ALA A 710 -8.89 -64.05 111.13
N ASP A 711 -7.73 -64.57 110.72
CA ASP A 711 -6.71 -65.13 111.64
C ASP A 711 -5.79 -63.99 112.11
N VAL A 712 -6.33 -63.13 112.98
CA VAL A 712 -5.65 -61.92 113.48
C VAL A 712 -4.58 -62.22 114.54
N ASN A 713 -4.38 -63.49 114.89
CA ASN A 713 -3.36 -63.94 115.85
C ASN A 713 -2.27 -64.84 115.23
N CYS A 714 -2.37 -65.18 113.94
CA CYS A 714 -1.48 -66.07 113.20
C CYS A 714 -1.31 -67.48 113.82
N ASP A 715 -2.38 -68.07 114.39
CA ASP A 715 -2.32 -69.47 114.88
C ASP A 715 -2.69 -70.52 113.82
N GLY A 716 -3.22 -70.08 112.68
CA GLY A 716 -3.66 -70.90 111.55
C GLY A 716 -5.09 -71.45 111.68
N VAL A 717 -5.86 -71.02 112.69
CA VAL A 717 -7.20 -71.55 113.00
C VAL A 717 -8.13 -70.43 113.49
N ILE A 718 -8.90 -69.81 112.59
CA ILE A 718 -9.92 -68.80 112.95
C ILE A 718 -10.81 -69.30 114.10
N ASN A 719 -10.66 -68.69 115.29
CA ASN A 719 -11.33 -69.14 116.50
C ASN A 719 -11.66 -67.99 117.49
N MET A 720 -12.11 -68.34 118.69
CA MET A 720 -12.41 -67.36 119.75
C MET A 720 -11.18 -66.57 120.20
N ALA A 721 -9.95 -67.06 119.97
CA ALA A 721 -8.73 -66.29 120.16
C ALA A 721 -8.70 -65.05 119.25
N ASP A 722 -9.04 -65.20 117.98
CA ASP A 722 -9.08 -64.12 116.97
C ASP A 722 -10.18 -63.11 117.28
N VAL A 723 -11.39 -63.60 117.55
CA VAL A 723 -12.52 -62.77 118.02
C VAL A 723 -12.09 -61.90 119.20
N MET A 724 -11.41 -62.48 120.20
CA MET A 724 -10.97 -61.75 121.39
C MET A 724 -9.80 -60.81 121.10
N THR A 725 -8.84 -61.19 120.25
CA THR A 725 -7.70 -60.35 119.85
C THR A 725 -8.18 -59.09 119.12
N LEU A 726 -9.04 -59.24 118.11
CA LEU A 726 -9.65 -58.13 117.39
C LEU A 726 -10.57 -57.30 118.31
N TRP A 727 -11.31 -57.95 119.23
CA TRP A 727 -12.12 -57.26 120.24
C TRP A 727 -11.29 -56.38 121.18
N TYR A 728 -10.11 -56.85 121.62
CA TYR A 728 -9.24 -56.12 122.54
C TYR A 728 -8.56 -54.92 121.88
N ASP A 729 -8.05 -55.10 120.66
CA ASP A 729 -7.46 -54.02 119.85
C ASP A 729 -8.50 -52.93 119.55
N VAL A 730 -9.65 -53.31 118.99
CA VAL A 730 -10.76 -52.39 118.64
C VAL A 730 -11.52 -51.87 119.90
N LYS A 731 -11.07 -52.22 121.13
CA LYS A 731 -11.46 -51.60 122.41
C LYS A 731 -10.37 -50.80 123.12
N ASP A 732 -9.13 -50.80 122.65
CA ASP A 732 -7.96 -50.30 123.40
C ASP A 732 -7.86 -50.91 124.83
N TYR A 733 -8.20 -52.20 125.01
CA TYR A 733 -8.36 -52.80 126.34
C TYR A 733 -7.29 -53.86 126.66
N PRO A 734 -6.58 -53.77 127.81
CA PRO A 734 -6.72 -52.76 128.87
C PRO A 734 -6.03 -51.44 128.54
N ASN A 735 -5.12 -51.41 127.55
CA ASN A 735 -4.58 -50.21 126.92
C ASN A 735 -4.46 -50.45 125.39
N ALA A 736 -4.38 -49.38 124.61
CA ALA A 736 -4.09 -49.41 123.19
C ALA A 736 -2.75 -50.12 122.90
N GLY A 737 -2.74 -51.09 121.97
CA GLY A 737 -1.54 -51.83 121.56
C GLY A 737 -1.02 -52.88 122.56
N ASP A 738 -1.79 -53.27 123.58
CA ASP A 738 -1.48 -54.45 124.41
C ASP A 738 -1.71 -55.78 123.67
N TYR A 739 -2.41 -55.75 122.53
CA TYR A 739 -2.68 -56.85 121.61
C TYR A 739 -2.31 -56.39 120.20
N GLU A 740 -1.54 -57.18 119.45
CA GLU A 740 -1.02 -56.80 118.13
C GLU A 740 -1.71 -57.65 117.04
N VAL A 741 -2.65 -57.03 116.31
CA VAL A 741 -3.37 -57.66 115.20
C VAL A 741 -2.40 -57.91 114.04
N ASN A 742 -2.15 -59.18 113.71
CA ASN A 742 -1.29 -59.63 112.62
C ASN A 742 -1.93 -60.82 111.89
N CYS A 743 -1.93 -60.80 110.56
CA CYS A 743 -2.58 -61.80 109.73
C CYS A 743 -1.54 -62.44 108.79
N CYS A 744 -1.39 -63.76 108.86
CA CYS A 744 -0.33 -64.50 108.18
C CYS A 744 -0.90 -65.40 107.08
N GLY A 745 -0.43 -65.22 105.84
CA GLY A 745 -0.73 -66.08 104.69
C GLY A 745 0.37 -67.11 104.39
#